data_AF-A0A151GA80-F1
#
_entry.id   AF-A0A151GA80-F1
#
_cell.length_a   1.000
_cell.length_b   1.000
_cell.length_c   1.000
_cell.angle_alpha   90.00
_cell.angle_beta   90.00
_cell.angle_gamma   90.00
#
_symmetry.space_group_name_H-M   'P 1'
#
loop_
_entity.id
_entity.type
_entity.pdbx_description
1 polymer ?
#
loop_
_entity_poly.entity_id
_entity_poly.type
_entity_poly.pdbx_seq_one_letter_code
_entity_poly.pdbx_strand_id
1 'polypeptide(L)'
;MNGSGQHRPKGAWSHRKGEYDRGRSYNITMAIINALSRTSTYELLPDGPNTCSVSGTPTERSADRQGAHRYYKGDPYFSGFSFISSSPFALGFGASDALILTCELFVTTRVRWARIVFTALDALFTIERGSHFRSRRLAACEGSFCVVMSDKSSDVEACPGAVGSSGGETKQEQRQSRLVRTKSAASWKDPGPPPDGGVRAWTQVLVGHLIIMNTWGNINSFGIYETYYVDFLGRSHADVSWIGSVQVFLVFFIGTFSGRLTDAGYFRPVFLFGTTLTLLGMFMASLSSQYWQLFLAQGICVGLGAGCLFCPALAIVSTYFSKRKMLAIGICACGSATGGLVYPAMFQQLIPVLGYGWTMRALAFTTMACLIVSNILARPRLPPYSTGPIVDLVAFTEASYALFAIGIFLVFWGVYFAFYYVSSFGVDIIGIPQNESFNLFLVLNGVGIIGRTLPAYLADRYAGPMNILLMVTVASIICAWAMMGVTTRGGLYAWTVVYGIVGNALQAMFPATLSSLTTDLKKSGVRMGMIFTIVSFSVLTGPPIAGLLITRNDGRYLYAQAFAAASMVNLLRQAARPVSRSPRQPLGFLQLRLLSDQTRGAIDKAIASAPVVLFMKGTPEMPQCGFSRGVIQILGLQGVNPHKFAAFNVLDDAELRQGIKEYSDWPTIPQLYVENEFIGGADIVQNLFKTGDLGKMFEDKGLLVEEAEQQQQQP
;
A
#
# COMPACT_ATOMS: atom_id res chain seq x y z
N MET A 1 -12.63 38.06 -57.75
CA MET A 1 -13.92 38.60 -58.26
C MET A 1 -15.01 37.80 -57.54
N ASN A 2 -15.65 38.38 -56.53
CA ASN A 2 -16.93 39.12 -56.59
C ASN A 2 -18.09 38.19 -57.03
N GLY A 3 -19.19 38.02 -56.30
CA GLY A 3 -19.61 38.49 -54.96
C GLY A 3 -20.72 37.55 -54.45
N SER A 4 -21.61 37.85 -53.51
CA SER A 4 -21.75 38.93 -52.53
C SER A 4 -22.87 38.50 -51.55
N GLY A 5 -22.65 38.59 -50.23
CA GLY A 5 -23.63 38.21 -49.20
C GLY A 5 -23.56 39.17 -48.01
N GLN A 6 -24.71 39.65 -47.54
CA GLN A 6 -24.83 40.95 -46.87
C GLN A 6 -24.72 40.95 -45.33
N HIS A 7 -24.26 42.10 -44.83
CA HIS A 7 -24.52 42.75 -43.54
C HIS A 7 -24.30 42.04 -42.18
N ARG A 8 -23.37 42.62 -41.40
CA ARG A 8 -23.40 42.67 -39.91
C ARG A 8 -24.23 43.92 -39.46
N PRO A 9 -24.57 44.05 -38.16
CA PRO A 9 -23.65 44.72 -37.25
C PRO A 9 -23.35 43.95 -35.95
N LYS A 10 -22.31 44.41 -35.22
CA LYS A 10 -21.87 43.87 -33.92
C LYS A 10 -22.62 44.55 -32.76
N GLY A 11 -22.85 43.84 -31.65
CA GLY A 11 -23.27 44.45 -30.39
C GLY A 11 -23.23 43.49 -29.19
N ALA A 12 -22.72 43.97 -28.05
CA ALA A 12 -22.84 43.39 -26.71
C ALA A 12 -22.43 41.91 -26.47
N TRP A 13 -21.12 41.68 -26.25
CA TRP A 13 -20.70 40.63 -25.31
C TRP A 13 -20.69 41.21 -23.89
N SER A 14 -21.65 40.81 -23.05
CA SER A 14 -21.65 41.09 -21.61
C SER A 14 -21.79 39.80 -20.80
N HIS A 15 -21.36 39.85 -19.54
CA HIS A 15 -21.15 38.69 -18.68
C HIS A 15 -22.40 37.78 -18.52
N ARG A 16 -22.22 36.48 -18.82
CA ARG A 16 -22.70 35.36 -17.97
C ARG A 16 -22.11 34.01 -18.40
N LYS A 17 -21.22 33.47 -17.57
CA LYS A 17 -20.80 32.04 -17.59
C LYS A 17 -20.69 31.61 -16.13
N GLY A 18 -21.54 30.67 -15.69
CA GLY A 18 -21.50 30.26 -14.28
C GLY A 18 -22.66 29.43 -13.72
N GLU A 19 -23.60 28.91 -14.52
CA GLU A 19 -24.69 28.10 -13.93
C GLU A 19 -25.32 27.07 -14.88
N TYR A 20 -24.54 26.08 -15.33
CA TYR A 20 -25.10 24.90 -16.02
C TYR A 20 -24.18 23.67 -15.95
N ASP A 21 -23.97 23.10 -14.75
CA ASP A 21 -23.57 21.69 -14.55
C ASP A 21 -23.57 21.24 -13.07
N ARG A 22 -24.72 21.29 -12.41
CA ARG A 22 -24.90 20.67 -11.07
C ARG A 22 -26.05 19.65 -10.95
N GLY A 23 -26.83 19.44 -12.01
CA GLY A 23 -28.01 18.56 -11.99
C GLY A 23 -27.79 17.09 -12.39
N ARG A 24 -26.76 16.76 -13.19
CA ARG A 24 -26.66 15.42 -13.81
C ARG A 24 -26.09 14.31 -12.94
N SER A 25 -25.24 14.62 -11.96
CA SER A 25 -24.62 13.59 -11.11
C SER A 25 -25.57 13.03 -10.04
N TYR A 26 -26.58 13.81 -9.62
CA TYR A 26 -27.56 13.38 -8.62
C TYR A 26 -28.55 12.33 -9.15
N ASN A 27 -28.96 12.46 -10.41
CA ASN A 27 -29.96 11.59 -11.02
C ASN A 27 -29.45 10.17 -11.29
N ILE A 28 -28.16 9.96 -11.57
CA ILE A 28 -27.60 8.62 -11.78
C ILE A 28 -27.55 7.86 -10.44
N THR A 29 -27.10 8.51 -9.37
CA THR A 29 -27.06 7.90 -8.03
C THR A 29 -28.46 7.56 -7.52
N MET A 30 -29.44 8.46 -7.69
CA MET A 30 -30.84 8.17 -7.34
C MET A 30 -31.50 7.13 -8.26
N ALA A 31 -31.14 7.05 -9.54
CA ALA A 31 -31.62 5.99 -10.43
C ALA A 31 -31.10 4.61 -10.00
N ILE A 32 -29.83 4.51 -9.59
CA ILE A 32 -29.25 3.26 -9.05
C ILE A 32 -29.91 2.89 -7.71
N ILE A 33 -30.14 3.85 -6.80
CA ILE A 33 -30.84 3.60 -5.53
C ILE A 33 -32.29 3.15 -5.77
N ASN A 34 -33.02 3.76 -6.71
CA ASN A 34 -34.39 3.34 -7.05
C ASN A 34 -34.45 2.00 -7.79
N ALA A 35 -33.43 1.66 -8.59
CA ALA A 35 -33.33 0.34 -9.21
C ALA A 35 -33.06 -0.76 -8.17
N LEU A 36 -32.25 -0.46 -7.15
CA LEU A 36 -31.95 -1.38 -6.03
C LEU A 36 -33.09 -1.48 -5.00
N SER A 37 -33.99 -0.49 -4.90
CA SER A 37 -35.15 -0.59 -4.01
C SER A 37 -36.32 -1.39 -4.60
N ARG A 38 -36.47 -1.40 -5.94
CA ARG A 38 -37.56 -2.09 -6.64
C ARG A 38 -37.43 -3.61 -6.71
N THR A 39 -36.29 -4.18 -6.32
CA THR A 39 -36.08 -5.64 -6.21
C THR A 39 -36.39 -6.22 -4.82
N SER A 40 -37.04 -5.45 -3.93
CA SER A 40 -37.33 -5.85 -2.53
C SER A 40 -38.80 -5.80 -2.11
N THR A 41 -39.74 -5.72 -3.04
CA THR A 41 -41.18 -5.91 -2.76
C THR A 41 -41.67 -7.24 -3.32
N TYR A 42 -41.94 -8.19 -2.43
CA TYR A 42 -42.69 -9.41 -2.74
C TYR A 42 -44.15 -9.05 -3.01
N GLU A 43 -44.70 -9.47 -4.15
CA GLU A 43 -46.15 -9.64 -4.28
C GLU A 43 -46.55 -10.98 -3.64
N LEU A 44 -47.35 -10.88 -2.58
CA LEU A 44 -48.04 -12.01 -1.95
C LEU A 44 -49.35 -12.25 -2.71
N LEU A 45 -49.49 -13.41 -3.33
CA LEU A 45 -50.81 -13.93 -3.72
C LEU A 45 -51.53 -14.43 -2.45
N PRO A 46 -52.79 -14.02 -2.19
CA PRO A 46 -53.55 -14.47 -1.02
C PRO A 46 -54.44 -15.69 -1.32
N ASP A 47 -54.56 -16.60 -0.33
CA ASP A 47 -55.42 -17.79 -0.41
C ASP A 47 -56.88 -17.54 0.04
N GLY A 48 -57.82 -17.75 -0.89
CA GLY A 48 -59.23 -18.17 -0.67
C GLY A 48 -60.22 -17.22 0.02
N PRO A 49 -61.53 -17.58 0.13
CA PRO A 49 -62.23 -18.74 -0.46
C PRO A 49 -63.57 -18.41 -1.19
N ASN A 50 -64.25 -19.47 -1.70
CA ASN A 50 -65.71 -19.63 -1.97
C ASN A 50 -66.28 -19.64 -3.42
N THR A 51 -67.22 -20.58 -3.60
CA THR A 51 -68.32 -20.73 -4.59
C THR A 51 -68.11 -21.35 -6.00
N CYS A 52 -68.62 -22.58 -6.13
CA CYS A 52 -69.48 -23.15 -7.19
C CYS A 52 -69.16 -22.96 -8.70
N SER A 53 -68.83 -24.07 -9.40
CA SER A 53 -69.78 -24.78 -10.31
C SER A 53 -69.18 -25.98 -11.06
N VAL A 54 -69.92 -27.10 -11.07
CA VAL A 54 -70.25 -28.05 -12.20
C VAL A 54 -69.26 -28.06 -13.40
N SER A 55 -68.63 -29.16 -13.84
CA SER A 55 -69.11 -30.54 -14.13
C SER A 55 -67.95 -31.51 -14.51
N GLY A 56 -68.16 -32.84 -14.41
CA GLY A 56 -67.42 -33.84 -15.23
C GLY A 56 -66.79 -35.03 -14.48
N THR A 57 -67.55 -36.11 -14.28
CA THR A 57 -67.09 -37.46 -13.86
C THR A 57 -67.00 -38.40 -15.09
N PRO A 58 -66.64 -39.71 -14.99
CA PRO A 58 -65.99 -40.52 -13.93
C PRO A 58 -64.67 -41.20 -14.44
N THR A 59 -63.85 -41.95 -13.66
CA THR A 59 -64.04 -43.39 -13.36
C THR A 59 -63.17 -43.97 -12.22
N GLU A 60 -63.87 -44.73 -11.36
CA GLU A 60 -63.50 -46.00 -10.69
C GLU A 60 -62.30 -46.21 -9.73
N ARG A 61 -62.68 -46.77 -8.55
CA ARG A 61 -62.01 -47.77 -7.69
C ARG A 61 -60.79 -47.35 -6.83
N SER A 62 -60.59 -47.86 -5.60
CA SER A 62 -61.44 -48.32 -4.47
C SER A 62 -60.55 -49.08 -3.47
N ALA A 63 -60.83 -48.93 -2.16
CA ALA A 63 -60.47 -49.83 -1.05
C ALA A 63 -58.99 -49.93 -0.60
N ASP A 64 -58.61 -50.13 0.66
CA ASP A 64 -59.19 -50.00 2.02
C ASP A 64 -58.13 -50.59 3.02
N ARG A 65 -58.32 -50.41 4.34
CA ARG A 65 -57.60 -51.03 5.50
C ARG A 65 -56.20 -50.48 5.84
N GLN A 66 -55.87 -50.00 7.06
CA GLN A 66 -56.24 -50.21 8.49
C GLN A 66 -55.42 -51.27 9.27
N GLY A 67 -55.04 -50.90 10.52
CA GLY A 67 -54.50 -51.77 11.60
C GLY A 67 -52.96 -51.74 11.74
N ALA A 68 -52.26 -51.18 12.73
CA ALA A 68 -52.45 -50.89 14.18
C ALA A 68 -52.09 -52.04 15.15
N HIS A 69 -51.03 -51.86 15.98
CA HIS A 69 -51.00 -52.06 17.45
C HIS A 69 -49.59 -52.09 18.12
N ARG A 70 -49.46 -51.26 19.18
CA ARG A 70 -48.88 -51.51 20.55
C ARG A 70 -47.40 -51.88 20.77
N TYR A 71 -46.76 -51.68 21.93
CA TYR A 71 -46.79 -50.72 23.08
C TYR A 71 -45.95 -51.32 24.23
N TYR A 72 -44.95 -50.62 24.79
CA TYR A 72 -44.30 -50.72 26.13
C TYR A 72 -43.16 -49.67 26.14
N LYS A 73 -42.88 -48.78 27.12
CA LYS A 73 -43.38 -48.39 28.46
C LYS A 73 -42.67 -49.02 29.69
N GLY A 74 -41.86 -48.22 30.41
CA GLY A 74 -41.41 -48.48 31.80
C GLY A 74 -40.13 -47.73 32.24
N ASP A 75 -40.28 -46.57 32.91
CA ASP A 75 -39.24 -45.82 33.66
C ASP A 75 -39.16 -46.32 35.15
N PRO A 76 -38.56 -45.63 36.19
CA PRO A 76 -37.65 -44.47 36.27
C PRO A 76 -36.48 -44.67 37.31
N TYR A 77 -36.07 -43.60 38.03
CA TYR A 77 -35.05 -43.42 39.12
C TYR A 77 -33.65 -42.94 38.64
N PHE A 78 -32.99 -41.90 39.19
CA PHE A 78 -33.22 -41.06 40.39
C PHE A 78 -32.80 -39.58 40.15
N SER A 79 -33.37 -38.63 40.90
CA SER A 79 -32.98 -37.20 41.02
C SER A 79 -31.65 -37.01 41.79
N GLY A 80 -30.97 -35.86 41.91
CA GLY A 80 -31.20 -34.44 41.56
C GLY A 80 -30.38 -33.53 42.52
N PHE A 81 -30.49 -32.20 42.39
CA PHE A 81 -29.95 -31.12 43.27
C PHE A 81 -28.55 -30.48 43.02
N SER A 82 -28.59 -29.35 42.30
CA SER A 82 -28.35 -27.97 42.79
C SER A 82 -26.95 -27.38 43.07
N PHE A 83 -26.83 -26.14 42.58
CA PHE A 83 -25.77 -25.14 42.80
C PHE A 83 -25.55 -24.77 44.28
N ILE A 84 -24.32 -24.37 44.61
CA ILE A 84 -24.00 -23.12 45.34
C ILE A 84 -22.60 -22.63 44.93
N SER A 85 -22.40 -21.31 44.92
CA SER A 85 -21.18 -20.62 44.48
C SER A 85 -20.13 -20.49 45.59
N SER A 86 -18.84 -20.49 45.22
CA SER A 86 -17.84 -19.66 45.93
C SER A 86 -16.53 -19.49 45.14
N SER A 87 -16.25 -18.26 44.74
CA SER A 87 -14.89 -17.69 44.67
C SER A 87 -14.89 -16.44 45.56
N PRO A 88 -13.77 -16.06 46.19
CA PRO A 88 -12.93 -15.03 45.55
C PRO A 88 -11.43 -15.07 45.90
N PHE A 89 -10.58 -14.59 44.99
CA PHE A 89 -9.70 -13.44 45.26
C PHE A 89 -9.21 -12.84 43.94
N ALA A 90 -9.17 -11.50 43.84
CA ALA A 90 -8.93 -10.81 42.58
C ALA A 90 -8.03 -9.57 42.75
N LEU A 91 -7.11 -9.39 41.80
CA LEU A 91 -6.44 -8.13 41.45
C LEU A 91 -6.08 -8.24 39.95
N GLY A 92 -6.56 -7.45 38.99
CA GLY A 92 -7.59 -6.41 39.05
C GLY A 92 -7.24 -5.20 38.19
N PHE A 93 -7.57 -5.22 36.88
CA PHE A 93 -7.74 -4.01 36.04
C PHE A 93 -8.43 -4.33 34.69
N GLY A 94 -9.68 -3.86 34.52
CA GLY A 94 -10.14 -3.25 33.26
C GLY A 94 -10.61 -4.12 32.07
N ALA A 95 -10.87 -5.43 32.19
CA ALA A 95 -11.30 -6.26 31.05
C ALA A 95 -12.82 -6.59 30.98
N SER A 96 -13.54 -6.50 32.11
CA SER A 96 -14.97 -6.87 32.21
C SER A 96 -15.89 -5.95 31.41
N ASP A 97 -15.64 -4.64 31.49
CA ASP A 97 -16.64 -3.65 31.07
C ASP A 97 -16.71 -3.54 29.54
N ALA A 98 -15.59 -3.77 28.86
CA ALA A 98 -15.52 -3.92 27.41
C ALA A 98 -16.21 -5.20 26.91
N LEU A 99 -16.15 -6.29 27.70
CA LEU A 99 -16.82 -7.55 27.39
C LEU A 99 -18.34 -7.42 27.56
N ILE A 100 -18.79 -6.72 28.60
CA ILE A 100 -20.22 -6.47 28.85
C ILE A 100 -20.79 -5.50 27.80
N LEU A 101 -20.07 -4.41 27.46
CA LEU A 101 -20.53 -3.49 26.39
C LEU A 101 -20.63 -4.20 25.03
N THR A 102 -19.68 -5.08 24.70
CA THR A 102 -19.75 -5.85 23.45
C THR A 102 -20.84 -6.90 23.45
N CYS A 103 -21.16 -7.51 24.60
CA CYS A 103 -22.29 -8.45 24.76
C CYS A 103 -23.68 -7.76 24.70
N GLU A 104 -23.85 -6.58 25.32
CA GLU A 104 -25.11 -5.80 25.24
C GLU A 104 -25.41 -5.31 23.81
N LEU A 105 -24.37 -4.89 23.08
CA LEU A 105 -24.44 -4.59 21.64
C LEU A 105 -24.68 -5.83 20.75
N PHE A 106 -24.44 -7.04 21.28
CA PHE A 106 -24.54 -8.31 20.55
C PHE A 106 -25.97 -8.82 20.39
N VAL A 107 -26.87 -8.47 21.32
CA VAL A 107 -28.25 -8.99 21.37
C VAL A 107 -29.27 -8.03 20.74
N THR A 108 -29.06 -6.73 20.87
CA THR A 108 -30.02 -5.67 20.49
C THR A 108 -30.07 -5.32 18.99
N THR A 109 -29.31 -6.05 18.15
CA THR A 109 -28.77 -5.47 16.91
C THR A 109 -29.00 -6.36 15.67
N ARG A 110 -30.04 -7.21 15.68
CA ARG A 110 -30.61 -7.68 14.41
C ARG A 110 -31.09 -6.45 13.61
N VAL A 111 -30.72 -6.38 12.32
CA VAL A 111 -31.03 -5.30 11.35
C VAL A 111 -30.21 -3.98 11.46
N ARG A 112 -29.57 -3.62 12.59
CA ARG A 112 -28.87 -2.31 12.71
C ARG A 112 -27.43 -2.26 12.16
N TRP A 113 -26.75 -3.38 11.94
CA TRP A 113 -25.32 -3.42 11.58
C TRP A 113 -24.94 -2.76 10.25
N ALA A 114 -25.79 -2.85 9.22
CA ALA A 114 -25.52 -2.20 7.94
C ALA A 114 -25.32 -0.68 8.11
N ARG A 115 -26.12 -0.04 8.97
CA ARG A 115 -25.94 1.36 9.34
C ARG A 115 -24.60 1.61 10.02
N ILE A 116 -24.12 0.72 10.88
CA ILE A 116 -22.81 0.87 11.53
C ILE A 116 -21.68 0.85 10.50
N VAL A 117 -21.71 -0.05 9.52
CA VAL A 117 -20.70 -0.08 8.43
C VAL A 117 -20.79 1.19 7.56
N PHE A 118 -21.99 1.64 7.19
CA PHE A 118 -22.16 2.88 6.43
C PHE A 118 -21.78 4.15 7.22
N THR A 119 -22.08 4.21 8.53
CA THR A 119 -21.66 5.31 9.41
C THR A 119 -20.15 5.29 9.65
N ALA A 120 -19.52 4.12 9.70
CA ALA A 120 -18.07 3.99 9.77
C ALA A 120 -17.38 4.49 8.50
N LEU A 121 -17.93 4.19 7.32
CA LEU A 121 -17.47 4.74 6.04
C LEU A 121 -17.68 6.27 6.01
N ASP A 122 -18.87 6.78 6.36
CA ASP A 122 -19.14 8.22 6.36
C ASP A 122 -18.31 8.98 7.42
N ALA A 123 -17.98 8.36 8.56
CA ALA A 123 -17.04 8.92 9.53
C ALA A 123 -15.62 9.04 8.95
N LEU A 124 -15.16 8.05 8.19
CA LEU A 124 -13.85 8.07 7.50
C LEU A 124 -13.81 9.19 6.45
N PHE A 125 -14.85 9.32 5.64
CA PHE A 125 -15.02 10.44 4.69
C PHE A 125 -15.27 11.80 5.37
N THR A 126 -15.81 11.84 6.59
CA THR A 126 -16.05 13.09 7.34
C THR A 126 -14.77 13.61 8.00
N ILE A 127 -13.91 12.72 8.53
CA ILE A 127 -12.55 13.08 8.95
C ILE A 127 -11.77 13.68 7.78
N GLU A 128 -11.91 13.10 6.58
CA GLU A 128 -11.30 13.61 5.36
C GLU A 128 -11.84 15.01 4.97
N ARG A 129 -13.18 15.22 4.94
CA ARG A 129 -13.78 16.55 4.73
C ARG A 129 -13.29 17.57 5.75
N GLY A 130 -13.17 17.18 7.03
CA GLY A 130 -12.61 18.03 8.09
C GLY A 130 -11.15 18.42 7.84
N SER A 131 -10.32 17.50 7.32
CA SER A 131 -8.94 17.80 6.96
C SER A 131 -8.85 18.75 5.75
N HIS A 132 -9.68 18.55 4.73
CA HIS A 132 -9.80 19.47 3.59
C HIS A 132 -10.31 20.86 3.99
N PHE A 133 -11.25 20.95 4.94
CA PHE A 133 -11.75 22.23 5.43
C PHE A 133 -10.72 22.98 6.28
N ARG A 134 -9.93 22.26 7.09
CA ARG A 134 -8.83 22.84 7.88
C ARG A 134 -7.65 23.28 6.99
N SER A 135 -7.31 22.49 5.97
CA SER A 135 -6.37 22.85 4.90
C SER A 135 -6.83 24.12 4.14
N ARG A 136 -8.10 24.18 3.70
CA ARG A 136 -8.65 25.36 3.03
C ARG A 136 -8.74 26.59 3.95
N ARG A 137 -9.00 26.44 5.26
CA ARG A 137 -8.95 27.58 6.18
C ARG A 137 -7.54 28.13 6.35
N LEU A 138 -6.51 27.27 6.42
CA LEU A 138 -5.11 27.72 6.47
C LEU A 138 -4.72 28.45 5.18
N ALA A 139 -5.03 27.89 4.01
CA ALA A 139 -4.77 28.54 2.72
C ALA A 139 -5.62 29.81 2.48
N ALA A 140 -6.84 29.89 3.03
CA ALA A 140 -7.69 31.08 2.92
C ALA A 140 -7.26 32.20 3.89
N CYS A 141 -6.63 31.87 5.03
CA CYS A 141 -6.06 32.87 5.93
C CYS A 141 -4.80 33.55 5.37
N GLU A 142 -4.16 32.98 4.33
CA GLU A 142 -3.07 33.63 3.58
C GLU A 142 -3.59 34.48 2.40
N GLY A 143 -4.92 34.54 2.18
CA GLY A 143 -5.55 35.12 1.00
C GLY A 143 -6.60 36.20 1.27
N SER A 144 -6.46 37.00 2.34
CA SER A 144 -7.39 38.11 2.62
C SER A 144 -6.67 39.35 3.14
N PHE A 145 -6.19 40.13 2.19
CA PHE A 145 -5.81 41.53 2.37
C PHE A 145 -7.06 42.31 2.80
N CYS A 146 -7.10 42.84 4.04
CA CYS A 146 -8.20 43.69 4.48
C CYS A 146 -8.12 45.06 3.80
N VAL A 147 -8.81 45.22 2.68
CA VAL A 147 -9.17 46.54 2.15
C VAL A 147 -10.22 47.14 3.07
N VAL A 148 -9.80 48.04 3.96
CA VAL A 148 -10.72 48.94 4.66
C VAL A 148 -10.97 50.14 3.75
N MET A 149 -12.17 50.23 3.18
CA MET A 149 -12.64 51.50 2.63
C MET A 149 -12.93 52.45 3.80
N SER A 150 -12.27 53.61 3.81
CA SER A 150 -12.66 54.74 4.64
C SER A 150 -13.51 55.68 3.79
N ASP A 151 -14.70 56.02 4.27
CA ASP A 151 -15.47 57.15 3.72
C ASP A 151 -15.07 58.46 4.44
N LYS A 152 -15.53 59.59 3.90
CA LYS A 152 -15.11 60.97 4.15
C LYS A 152 -15.19 61.42 5.63
N SER A 153 -14.26 62.28 6.07
CA SER A 153 -14.39 63.75 5.96
C SER A 153 -13.24 64.53 6.65
N SER A 154 -12.97 65.75 6.17
CA SER A 154 -12.45 66.94 6.91
C SER A 154 -11.38 66.72 8.01
N ASP A 155 -10.12 67.14 7.79
CA ASP A 155 -9.68 68.53 8.05
C ASP A 155 -8.18 68.77 7.77
N VAL A 156 -7.79 70.05 7.83
CA VAL A 156 -6.49 70.63 7.41
C VAL A 156 -5.51 70.74 8.58
N GLU A 157 -4.22 70.40 8.40
CA GLU A 157 -3.07 71.24 8.81
C GLU A 157 -1.70 70.70 8.33
N ALA A 158 -0.65 71.49 8.51
CA ALA A 158 0.53 71.54 7.63
C ALA A 158 1.84 70.90 8.16
N CYS A 159 2.80 70.70 7.25
CA CYS A 159 4.19 70.29 7.52
C CYS A 159 4.99 71.38 8.29
N PRO A 160 6.14 71.08 8.94
CA PRO A 160 7.39 70.97 8.17
C PRO A 160 8.51 70.01 8.69
N GLY A 161 9.28 69.51 7.72
CA GLY A 161 10.71 69.14 7.69
C GLY A 161 11.55 68.79 8.94
N ALA A 162 12.30 67.68 8.82
CA ALA A 162 13.73 67.61 9.18
C ALA A 162 14.43 66.47 8.41
N VAL A 163 15.61 66.74 7.84
CA VAL A 163 16.52 65.72 7.27
C VAL A 163 17.52 65.29 8.34
N GLY A 164 17.69 63.99 8.56
CA GLY A 164 18.66 63.44 9.50
C GLY A 164 18.97 61.97 9.19
N SER A 165 20.24 61.62 9.09
CA SER A 165 20.72 60.35 8.53
C SER A 165 20.83 59.20 9.53
N SER A 166 20.46 58.00 9.07
CA SER A 166 21.04 56.68 9.42
C SER A 166 21.36 56.38 10.90
N GLY A 167 20.52 55.57 11.54
CA GLY A 167 20.90 54.88 12.77
C GLY A 167 19.72 54.39 13.61
N GLY A 168 19.28 53.14 13.40
CA GLY A 168 18.33 52.46 14.29
C GLY A 168 17.32 51.58 13.57
N GLU A 169 17.55 50.27 13.58
CA GLU A 169 16.50 49.29 13.26
C GLU A 169 15.31 49.47 14.21
N THR A 170 14.11 49.58 13.66
CA THR A 170 12.95 49.99 14.45
C THR A 170 12.53 48.84 15.38
N LYS A 171 12.19 49.13 16.66
CA LYS A 171 11.66 48.14 17.63
C LYS A 171 10.50 47.29 17.10
N GLN A 172 9.83 47.75 16.05
CA GLN A 172 8.74 47.07 15.35
C GLN A 172 9.22 45.88 14.52
N GLU A 173 10.36 45.96 13.83
CA GLU A 173 10.97 44.85 13.08
C GLU A 173 11.53 43.77 14.03
N GLN A 174 12.14 44.17 15.15
CA GLN A 174 12.53 43.22 16.20
C GLN A 174 11.32 42.54 16.85
N ARG A 175 10.17 43.20 16.92
CA ARG A 175 8.91 42.60 17.43
C ARG A 175 8.24 41.70 16.40
N GLN A 176 8.25 42.06 15.11
CA GLN A 176 7.77 41.21 14.02
C GLN A 176 8.64 39.97 13.83
N SER A 177 9.96 40.10 13.77
CA SER A 177 10.87 38.95 13.71
C SER A 177 10.72 38.02 14.92
N ARG A 178 10.58 38.56 16.15
CA ARG A 178 10.33 37.74 17.36
C ARG A 178 8.93 37.07 17.38
N LEU A 179 7.90 37.72 16.83
CA LEU A 179 6.56 37.13 16.67
C LEU A 179 6.51 36.06 15.57
N VAL A 180 7.20 36.26 14.44
CA VAL A 180 7.36 35.25 13.38
C VAL A 180 8.14 34.04 13.91
N ARG A 181 9.16 34.26 14.75
CA ARG A 181 9.94 33.18 15.40
C ARG A 181 9.13 32.32 16.39
N THR A 182 7.99 32.78 16.88
CA THR A 182 7.19 32.08 17.90
C THR A 182 6.02 31.24 17.37
N LYS A 183 5.76 31.22 16.06
CA LYS A 183 4.70 30.36 15.46
C LYS A 183 5.08 29.59 14.18
N SER A 184 6.32 29.68 13.70
CA SER A 184 6.80 28.81 12.61
C SER A 184 7.38 27.51 13.17
N ALA A 185 6.61 26.42 13.03
CA ALA A 185 6.94 25.02 13.31
C ALA A 185 7.56 24.68 14.69
N ALA A 186 7.04 23.65 15.35
CA ALA A 186 7.84 22.93 16.33
C ALA A 186 9.13 22.46 15.63
N SER A 187 10.29 22.64 16.27
CA SER A 187 11.59 22.22 15.71
C SER A 187 11.62 20.70 15.60
N TRP A 188 11.23 20.18 14.44
CA TRP A 188 11.19 18.75 14.18
C TRP A 188 12.61 18.24 13.97
N LYS A 189 13.10 17.41 14.89
CA LYS A 189 14.33 16.64 14.65
C LYS A 189 14.11 15.74 13.43
N ASP A 190 15.01 15.84 12.46
CA ASP A 190 15.06 14.88 11.36
C ASP A 190 15.24 13.47 11.95
N PRO A 191 14.39 12.47 11.59
CA PRO A 191 14.54 11.10 12.07
C PRO A 191 15.81 10.39 11.55
N GLY A 192 16.63 11.05 10.73
CA GLY A 192 17.94 10.60 10.27
C GLY A 192 17.88 9.58 9.14
N PRO A 193 19.03 9.00 8.73
CA PRO A 193 19.03 7.90 7.78
C PRO A 193 18.30 6.66 8.35
N PRO A 194 17.68 5.80 7.51
CA PRO A 194 17.06 4.56 7.95
C PRO A 194 18.00 3.71 8.81
N PRO A 195 17.54 3.18 9.97
CA PRO A 195 18.41 2.44 10.87
C PRO A 195 18.91 1.10 10.31
N ASP A 196 18.25 0.56 9.27
CA ASP A 196 18.63 -0.67 8.52
C ASP A 196 18.85 -1.93 9.38
N GLY A 197 18.43 -1.89 10.64
CA GLY A 197 18.62 -2.94 11.63
C GLY A 197 18.32 -2.49 13.06
N GLY A 198 18.84 -3.27 14.02
CA GLY A 198 18.55 -3.09 15.45
C GLY A 198 17.14 -3.58 15.85
N VAL A 199 16.95 -3.82 17.15
CA VAL A 199 15.72 -4.43 17.70
C VAL A 199 14.48 -3.66 17.24
N ARG A 200 14.50 -2.32 17.29
CA ARG A 200 13.34 -1.48 16.92
C ARG A 200 12.87 -1.69 15.47
N ALA A 201 13.79 -1.81 14.51
CA ALA A 201 13.44 -2.02 13.10
C ALA A 201 12.91 -3.44 12.86
N TRP A 202 13.58 -4.45 13.42
CA TRP A 202 13.13 -5.85 13.32
C TRP A 202 11.81 -6.11 14.03
N THR A 203 11.51 -5.40 15.14
CA THR A 203 10.16 -5.42 15.73
C THR A 203 9.09 -4.93 14.76
N GLN A 204 9.38 -3.93 13.90
CA GLN A 204 8.40 -3.52 12.88
C GLN A 204 8.22 -4.57 11.77
N VAL A 205 9.27 -5.33 11.43
CA VAL A 205 9.15 -6.48 10.51
C VAL A 205 8.27 -7.58 11.12
N LEU A 206 8.43 -7.90 12.41
CA LEU A 206 7.58 -8.84 13.13
C LEU A 206 6.11 -8.37 13.18
N VAL A 207 5.88 -7.09 13.48
CA VAL A 207 4.55 -6.47 13.45
C VAL A 207 3.94 -6.59 12.06
N GLY A 208 4.69 -6.24 11.02
CA GLY A 208 4.25 -6.41 9.63
C GLY A 208 3.91 -7.86 9.28
N HIS A 209 4.74 -8.82 9.70
CA HIS A 209 4.50 -10.26 9.52
C HIS A 209 3.19 -10.70 10.18
N LEU A 210 2.94 -10.29 11.43
CA LEU A 210 1.68 -10.56 12.12
C LEU A 210 0.49 -9.93 11.37
N ILE A 211 0.61 -8.69 10.90
CA ILE A 211 -0.47 -8.04 10.14
C ILE A 211 -0.76 -8.77 8.83
N ILE A 212 0.26 -9.15 8.07
CA ILE A 212 0.10 -9.89 6.80
C ILE A 212 -0.42 -11.31 7.04
N MET A 213 -0.03 -11.97 8.14
CA MET A 213 -0.63 -13.24 8.57
C MET A 213 -2.14 -13.12 8.77
N ASN A 214 -2.58 -12.08 9.47
CA ASN A 214 -3.99 -11.91 9.84
C ASN A 214 -4.87 -11.34 8.72
N THR A 215 -4.26 -10.72 7.71
CA THR A 215 -4.95 -10.19 6.52
C THR A 215 -4.84 -11.18 5.36
N TRP A 216 -3.67 -11.28 4.73
CA TRP A 216 -3.41 -12.14 3.58
C TRP A 216 -3.40 -13.63 3.90
N GLY A 217 -2.98 -14.04 5.09
CA GLY A 217 -3.06 -15.46 5.46
C GLY A 217 -4.51 -15.94 5.61
N ASN A 218 -5.38 -15.11 6.18
CA ASN A 218 -6.82 -15.37 6.25
C ASN A 218 -7.46 -15.39 4.85
N ILE A 219 -7.14 -14.39 4.01
CA ILE A 219 -7.60 -14.31 2.61
C ILE A 219 -7.18 -15.52 1.78
N ASN A 220 -5.91 -15.93 1.85
CA ASN A 220 -5.43 -17.10 1.09
C ASN A 220 -6.21 -18.36 1.50
N SER A 221 -6.56 -18.48 2.78
CA SER A 221 -7.34 -19.61 3.32
C SER A 221 -8.78 -19.67 2.82
N PHE A 222 -9.24 -18.69 2.02
CA PHE A 222 -10.60 -18.64 1.50
C PHE A 222 -10.99 -19.87 0.66
N GLY A 223 -10.06 -20.55 -0.02
CA GLY A 223 -10.39 -21.78 -0.76
C GLY A 223 -11.03 -22.86 0.12
N ILE A 224 -10.69 -22.92 1.42
CA ILE A 224 -11.27 -23.89 2.36
C ILE A 224 -12.62 -23.39 2.91
N TYR A 225 -12.76 -22.08 3.12
CA TYR A 225 -14.06 -21.49 3.43
C TYR A 225 -15.04 -21.68 2.26
N GLU A 226 -14.58 -21.57 1.01
CA GLU A 226 -15.40 -21.76 -0.19
C GLU A 226 -15.99 -23.16 -0.26
N THR A 227 -15.15 -24.21 -0.14
CA THR A 227 -15.63 -25.60 -0.14
C THR A 227 -16.69 -25.83 0.93
N TYR A 228 -16.47 -25.32 2.15
CA TYR A 228 -17.43 -25.46 3.24
C TYR A 228 -18.71 -24.63 3.02
N TYR A 229 -18.59 -23.42 2.46
CA TYR A 229 -19.73 -22.51 2.23
C TYR A 229 -20.64 -22.95 1.08
N VAL A 230 -20.13 -23.64 0.07
CA VAL A 230 -20.96 -24.25 -0.99
C VAL A 230 -21.99 -25.20 -0.38
N ASP A 231 -21.53 -26.13 0.45
CA ASP A 231 -22.39 -27.10 1.15
C ASP A 231 -23.27 -26.43 2.22
N PHE A 232 -22.69 -25.55 3.04
CA PHE A 232 -23.39 -24.87 4.15
C PHE A 232 -24.49 -23.91 3.69
N LEU A 233 -24.34 -23.30 2.50
CA LEU A 233 -25.30 -22.31 1.97
C LEU A 233 -26.18 -22.86 0.84
N GLY A 234 -25.86 -24.03 0.27
CA GLY A 234 -26.52 -24.56 -0.93
C GLY A 234 -26.36 -23.63 -2.14
N ARG A 235 -25.15 -23.10 -2.37
CA ARG A 235 -24.86 -22.09 -3.40
C ARG A 235 -23.74 -22.53 -4.33
N SER A 236 -23.72 -21.96 -5.54
CA SER A 236 -22.68 -22.29 -6.52
C SER A 236 -21.31 -21.75 -6.08
N HIS A 237 -20.23 -22.42 -6.51
CA HIS A 237 -18.86 -21.91 -6.34
C HIS A 237 -18.71 -20.47 -6.84
N ALA A 238 -19.34 -20.14 -7.98
CA ALA A 238 -19.32 -18.79 -8.52
C ALA A 238 -19.92 -17.75 -7.55
N ASP A 239 -21.08 -18.05 -6.95
CA ASP A 239 -21.70 -17.17 -5.94
C ASP A 239 -20.81 -16.99 -4.71
N VAL A 240 -20.27 -18.08 -4.17
CA VAL A 240 -19.44 -18.06 -2.96
C VAL A 240 -18.11 -17.32 -3.20
N SER A 241 -17.49 -17.50 -4.38
CA SER A 241 -16.21 -16.86 -4.74
C SER A 241 -16.25 -15.32 -4.73
N TRP A 242 -17.44 -14.71 -4.84
CA TRP A 242 -17.61 -13.25 -4.69
C TRP A 242 -17.25 -12.75 -3.30
N ILE A 243 -17.45 -13.55 -2.24
CA ILE A 243 -17.11 -13.15 -0.86
C ILE A 243 -15.59 -12.90 -0.76
N GLY A 244 -14.79 -13.88 -1.20
CA GLY A 244 -13.33 -13.76 -1.22
C GLY A 244 -12.85 -12.67 -2.20
N SER A 245 -13.39 -12.64 -3.42
CA SER A 245 -12.99 -11.66 -4.45
C SER A 245 -13.23 -10.21 -4.01
N VAL A 246 -14.36 -9.94 -3.35
CA VAL A 246 -14.67 -8.61 -2.77
C VAL A 246 -13.79 -8.31 -1.55
N GLN A 247 -13.47 -9.31 -0.73
CA GLN A 247 -12.53 -9.15 0.39
C GLN A 247 -11.16 -8.66 -0.12
N VAL A 248 -10.60 -9.30 -1.15
CA VAL A 248 -9.28 -8.91 -1.71
C VAL A 248 -9.35 -7.57 -2.44
N PHE A 249 -10.43 -7.32 -3.19
CA PHE A 249 -10.68 -6.01 -3.80
C PHE A 249 -10.60 -4.89 -2.77
N LEU A 250 -11.29 -5.01 -1.63
CA LEU A 250 -11.33 -3.95 -0.61
C LEU A 250 -9.99 -3.75 0.10
N VAL A 251 -9.21 -4.82 0.31
CA VAL A 251 -7.84 -4.71 0.88
C VAL A 251 -6.97 -3.78 0.03
N PHE A 252 -7.01 -3.96 -1.29
CA PHE A 252 -6.23 -3.16 -2.23
C PHE A 252 -6.88 -1.79 -2.53
N PHE A 253 -8.20 -1.72 -2.70
CA PHE A 253 -8.92 -0.51 -3.08
C PHE A 253 -8.78 0.60 -2.02
N ILE A 254 -8.90 0.24 -0.74
CA ILE A 254 -8.75 1.16 0.40
C ILE A 254 -7.29 1.62 0.58
N GLY A 255 -6.32 0.98 -0.09
CA GLY A 255 -4.89 1.29 0.01
C GLY A 255 -4.54 2.77 -0.23
N THR A 256 -5.21 3.46 -1.18
CA THR A 256 -5.02 4.90 -1.41
C THR A 256 -5.41 5.72 -0.17
N PHE A 257 -6.59 5.48 0.39
CA PHE A 257 -7.12 6.24 1.51
C PHE A 257 -6.35 5.96 2.81
N SER A 258 -6.11 4.69 3.13
CA SER A 258 -5.36 4.28 4.34
C SER A 258 -3.90 4.71 4.28
N GLY A 259 -3.28 4.64 3.09
CA GLY A 259 -1.95 5.17 2.81
C GLY A 259 -1.86 6.68 3.01
N ARG A 260 -2.78 7.46 2.41
CA ARG A 260 -2.80 8.93 2.56
C ARG A 260 -3.01 9.38 4.00
N LEU A 261 -3.92 8.72 4.74
CA LEU A 261 -4.18 9.02 6.15
C LEU A 261 -2.99 8.67 7.05
N THR A 262 -2.25 7.61 6.71
CA THR A 262 -0.99 7.25 7.38
C THR A 262 0.06 8.32 7.16
N ASP A 263 0.31 8.72 5.90
CA ASP A 263 1.22 9.82 5.56
C ASP A 263 0.79 11.13 6.23
N ALA A 264 -0.51 11.38 6.42
CA ALA A 264 -1.04 12.56 7.12
C ALA A 264 -0.78 12.61 8.63
N GLY A 265 -0.34 11.50 9.25
CA GLY A 265 -0.15 11.36 10.69
C GLY A 265 -1.23 10.56 11.43
N TYR A 266 -2.32 10.16 10.76
CA TYR A 266 -3.44 9.44 11.38
C TYR A 266 -3.24 7.92 11.45
N PHE A 267 -1.99 7.46 11.47
CA PHE A 267 -1.67 6.02 11.56
C PHE A 267 -2.42 5.34 12.71
N ARG A 268 -2.35 5.88 13.93
CA ARG A 268 -2.96 5.27 15.12
C ARG A 268 -4.49 5.10 14.99
N PRO A 269 -5.29 6.14 14.65
CA PRO A 269 -6.71 5.98 14.35
C PRO A 269 -7.02 4.97 13.23
N VAL A 270 -6.32 5.03 12.10
CA VAL A 270 -6.55 4.13 10.95
C VAL A 270 -6.28 2.68 11.32
N PHE A 271 -5.19 2.44 12.05
CA PHE A 271 -4.77 1.12 12.46
C PHE A 271 -5.73 0.51 13.50
N LEU A 272 -6.13 1.28 14.51
CA LEU A 272 -7.16 0.87 15.47
C LEU A 272 -8.49 0.56 14.78
N PHE A 273 -8.95 1.44 13.90
CA PHE A 273 -10.16 1.25 13.09
C PHE A 273 -10.09 -0.04 12.27
N GLY A 274 -8.98 -0.27 11.57
CA GLY A 274 -8.74 -1.49 10.79
C GLY A 274 -8.83 -2.74 11.66
N THR A 275 -8.16 -2.76 12.82
CA THR A 275 -8.20 -3.91 13.73
C THR A 275 -9.59 -4.17 14.31
N THR A 276 -10.33 -3.12 14.70
CA THR A 276 -11.71 -3.27 15.19
C THR A 276 -12.63 -3.83 14.11
N LEU A 277 -12.51 -3.35 12.87
CA LEU A 277 -13.37 -3.75 11.76
C LEU A 277 -13.06 -5.20 11.30
N THR A 278 -11.78 -5.59 11.25
CA THR A 278 -11.38 -6.99 10.99
C THR A 278 -11.89 -7.95 12.07
N LEU A 279 -11.77 -7.59 13.35
CA LEU A 279 -12.26 -8.45 14.44
C LEU A 279 -13.79 -8.53 14.46
N LEU A 280 -14.48 -7.40 14.28
CA LEU A 280 -15.93 -7.35 14.15
C LEU A 280 -16.42 -8.24 13.00
N GLY A 281 -15.80 -8.15 11.82
CA GLY A 281 -16.14 -8.99 10.67
C GLY A 281 -15.96 -10.48 10.94
N MET A 282 -14.84 -10.88 11.57
CA MET A 282 -14.57 -12.28 11.93
C MET A 282 -15.55 -12.83 12.98
N PHE A 283 -15.85 -12.06 14.04
CA PHE A 283 -16.84 -12.48 15.04
C PHE A 283 -18.27 -12.51 14.48
N MET A 284 -18.65 -11.59 13.59
CA MET A 284 -19.97 -11.60 12.95
C MET A 284 -20.12 -12.74 11.93
N ALA A 285 -19.04 -13.13 11.24
CA ALA A 285 -19.06 -14.32 10.40
C ALA A 285 -19.40 -15.59 11.20
N SER A 286 -18.98 -15.69 12.48
CA SER A 286 -19.32 -16.82 13.36
C SER A 286 -20.82 -16.96 13.70
N LEU A 287 -21.62 -15.91 13.47
CA LEU A 287 -23.07 -15.89 13.68
C LEU A 287 -23.87 -16.00 12.37
N SER A 288 -23.18 -15.93 11.24
CA SER A 288 -23.82 -15.81 9.93
C SER A 288 -24.32 -17.18 9.44
N SER A 289 -25.59 -17.27 9.08
CA SER A 289 -26.24 -18.47 8.54
C SER A 289 -26.81 -18.27 7.14
N GLN A 290 -26.53 -17.12 6.51
CA GLN A 290 -27.04 -16.73 5.21
C GLN A 290 -25.93 -16.09 4.36
N TYR A 291 -25.96 -16.32 3.05
CA TYR A 291 -24.95 -15.83 2.10
C TYR A 291 -24.67 -14.32 2.25
N TRP A 292 -25.72 -13.49 2.31
CA TRP A 292 -25.55 -12.03 2.43
C TRP A 292 -24.89 -11.59 3.75
N GLN A 293 -25.05 -12.37 4.82
CA GLN A 293 -24.44 -12.08 6.12
C GLN A 293 -22.94 -12.35 6.08
N LEU A 294 -22.52 -13.47 5.46
CA LEU A 294 -21.11 -13.78 5.23
C LEU A 294 -20.46 -12.81 4.24
N PHE A 295 -21.16 -12.43 3.17
CA PHE A 295 -20.70 -11.42 2.23
C PHE A 295 -20.46 -10.05 2.90
N LEU A 296 -21.35 -9.63 3.80
CA LEU A 296 -21.18 -8.38 4.56
C LEU A 296 -20.09 -8.50 5.65
N ALA A 297 -20.04 -9.60 6.39
CA ALA A 297 -19.13 -9.78 7.51
C ALA A 297 -17.69 -10.10 7.05
N GLN A 298 -17.50 -11.08 6.18
CA GLN A 298 -16.19 -11.51 5.70
C GLN A 298 -15.74 -10.77 4.44
N GLY A 299 -16.63 -10.60 3.46
CA GLY A 299 -16.31 -9.84 2.24
C GLY A 299 -16.05 -8.36 2.54
N ILE A 300 -17.06 -7.65 3.03
CA ILE A 300 -16.97 -6.20 3.23
C ILE A 300 -16.23 -5.83 4.52
N CYS A 301 -16.67 -6.30 5.68
CA CYS A 301 -16.14 -5.82 6.97
C CYS A 301 -14.67 -6.24 7.19
N VAL A 302 -14.32 -7.52 7.01
CA VAL A 302 -12.91 -7.95 7.08
C VAL A 302 -12.07 -7.35 5.95
N GLY A 303 -12.60 -7.22 4.72
CA GLY A 303 -11.88 -6.61 3.59
C GLY A 303 -11.50 -5.14 3.82
N LEU A 304 -12.45 -4.32 4.27
CA LEU A 304 -12.20 -2.92 4.67
C LEU A 304 -11.18 -2.84 5.82
N GLY A 305 -11.36 -3.67 6.86
CA GLY A 305 -10.46 -3.69 8.01
C GLY A 305 -9.03 -4.05 7.62
N ALA A 306 -8.87 -5.09 6.80
CA ALA A 306 -7.58 -5.53 6.28
C ALA A 306 -6.90 -4.47 5.39
N GLY A 307 -7.64 -3.74 4.56
CA GLY A 307 -7.11 -2.62 3.76
C GLY A 307 -6.60 -1.44 4.61
N CYS A 308 -7.24 -1.18 5.75
CA CYS A 308 -6.77 -0.21 6.75
C CYS A 308 -5.54 -0.67 7.54
N LEU A 309 -5.16 -1.96 7.47
CA LEU A 309 -3.98 -2.50 8.15
C LEU A 309 -2.80 -2.73 7.19
N PHE A 310 -3.06 -3.27 6.00
CA PHE A 310 -2.05 -3.74 5.07
C PHE A 310 -1.16 -2.63 4.49
N CYS A 311 -1.75 -1.60 3.88
CA CYS A 311 -0.98 -0.49 3.30
C CYS A 311 -0.18 0.29 4.38
N PRO A 312 -0.75 0.65 5.55
CA PRO A 312 0.01 1.30 6.61
C PRO A 312 1.13 0.45 7.21
N ALA A 313 0.96 -0.88 7.32
CA ALA A 313 2.00 -1.78 7.80
C ALA A 313 3.23 -1.79 6.87
N LEU A 314 2.98 -1.89 5.55
CA LEU A 314 4.04 -1.81 4.54
C LEU A 314 4.72 -0.44 4.51
N ALA A 315 3.96 0.64 4.70
CA ALA A 315 4.50 2.00 4.79
C ALA A 315 5.44 2.17 6.00
N ILE A 316 5.10 1.58 7.14
CA ILE A 316 6.01 1.57 8.30
C ILE A 316 7.28 0.79 7.96
N VAL A 317 7.18 -0.48 7.56
CA VAL A 317 8.37 -1.33 7.31
C VAL A 317 9.30 -0.70 6.26
N SER A 318 8.75 -0.12 5.19
CA SER A 318 9.53 0.51 4.12
C SER A 318 10.31 1.77 4.55
N THR A 319 9.98 2.38 5.70
CA THR A 319 10.69 3.57 6.22
C THR A 319 11.82 3.25 7.21
N TYR A 320 11.90 2.01 7.72
CA TYR A 320 12.95 1.57 8.64
C TYR A 320 14.21 1.01 7.95
N PHE A 321 14.11 0.66 6.67
CA PHE A 321 15.18 0.00 5.91
C PHE A 321 15.44 0.70 4.56
N SER A 322 16.70 0.80 4.19
CA SER A 322 17.18 1.26 2.88
C SER A 322 18.00 0.14 2.21
N LYS A 323 19.09 -0.28 2.85
CA LYS A 323 20.01 -1.33 2.35
C LYS A 323 19.44 -2.75 2.45
N ARG A 324 18.48 -3.01 3.34
CA ARG A 324 17.83 -4.33 3.53
C ARG A 324 16.31 -4.26 3.31
N LYS A 325 15.86 -3.36 2.43
CA LYS A 325 14.45 -2.98 2.28
C LYS A 325 13.62 -4.11 1.68
N MET A 326 14.12 -4.78 0.65
CA MET A 326 13.40 -5.87 -0.01
C MET A 326 13.29 -7.07 0.94
N LEU A 327 14.38 -7.45 1.60
CA LEU A 327 14.42 -8.54 2.59
C LEU A 327 13.44 -8.30 3.75
N ALA A 328 13.39 -7.08 4.30
CA ALA A 328 12.46 -6.73 5.36
C ALA A 328 10.99 -6.85 4.91
N ILE A 329 10.66 -6.42 3.69
CA ILE A 329 9.31 -6.56 3.11
C ILE A 329 9.01 -8.03 2.74
N GLY A 330 10.00 -8.82 2.31
CA GLY A 330 9.87 -10.24 2.02
C GLY A 330 9.56 -11.08 3.26
N ILE A 331 10.28 -10.85 4.38
CA ILE A 331 10.04 -11.52 5.67
C ILE A 331 8.67 -11.10 6.25
N CYS A 332 8.29 -9.83 6.08
CA CYS A 332 6.94 -9.34 6.39
C CYS A 332 5.90 -10.10 5.56
N ALA A 333 6.11 -10.24 4.25
CA ALA A 333 5.22 -10.98 3.35
C ALA A 333 5.09 -12.47 3.70
N CYS A 334 6.09 -13.10 4.34
CA CYS A 334 6.01 -14.48 4.83
C CYS A 334 4.87 -14.70 5.84
N GLY A 335 4.32 -13.65 6.44
CA GLY A 335 3.11 -13.75 7.27
C GLY A 335 1.95 -14.41 6.52
N SER A 336 1.80 -14.11 5.23
CA SER A 336 0.77 -14.70 4.35
C SER A 336 0.90 -16.21 4.26
N ALA A 337 2.12 -16.75 4.21
CA ALA A 337 2.36 -18.19 4.25
C ALA A 337 2.05 -18.77 5.64
N THR A 338 2.52 -18.14 6.71
CA THR A 338 2.25 -18.58 8.10
C THR A 338 0.74 -18.68 8.37
N GLY A 339 -0.04 -17.65 8.02
CA GLY A 339 -1.49 -17.66 8.18
C GLY A 339 -2.17 -18.65 7.24
N GLY A 340 -1.70 -18.75 5.99
CA GLY A 340 -2.14 -19.77 5.01
C GLY A 340 -1.74 -21.22 5.35
N LEU A 341 -1.10 -21.46 6.50
CA LEU A 341 -0.93 -22.79 7.09
C LEU A 341 -1.75 -22.92 8.38
N VAL A 342 -1.78 -21.87 9.21
CA VAL A 342 -2.47 -21.87 10.52
C VAL A 342 -3.99 -21.86 10.39
N TYR A 343 -4.60 -20.92 9.64
CA TYR A 343 -6.06 -20.86 9.52
C TYR A 343 -6.67 -22.11 8.87
N PRO A 344 -6.08 -22.69 7.79
CA PRO A 344 -6.50 -23.96 7.21
C PRO A 344 -6.55 -25.11 8.21
N ALA A 345 -5.43 -25.35 8.91
CA ALA A 345 -5.30 -26.44 9.85
C ALA A 345 -6.26 -26.28 11.04
N MET A 346 -6.39 -25.06 11.57
CA MET A 346 -7.38 -24.75 12.60
C MET A 346 -8.81 -25.03 12.12
N PHE A 347 -9.20 -24.51 10.95
CA PHE A 347 -10.58 -24.65 10.45
C PHE A 347 -10.97 -26.11 10.23
N GLN A 348 -10.08 -26.90 9.61
CA GLN A 348 -10.32 -28.33 9.34
C GLN A 348 -10.38 -29.18 10.61
N GLN A 349 -9.51 -28.93 11.59
CA GLN A 349 -9.48 -29.73 12.83
C GLN A 349 -10.58 -29.35 13.83
N LEU A 350 -10.98 -28.07 13.85
CA LEU A 350 -11.96 -27.57 14.82
C LEU A 350 -13.41 -27.78 14.35
N ILE A 351 -13.70 -27.77 13.04
CA ILE A 351 -15.08 -27.94 12.53
C ILE A 351 -15.74 -29.24 13.01
N PRO A 352 -15.13 -30.43 12.90
CA PRO A 352 -15.77 -31.68 13.29
C PRO A 352 -16.04 -31.78 14.80
N VAL A 353 -15.30 -31.02 15.63
CA VAL A 353 -15.33 -31.12 17.10
C VAL A 353 -16.19 -30.02 17.73
N LEU A 354 -16.11 -28.78 17.22
CA LEU A 354 -16.74 -27.59 17.80
C LEU A 354 -17.86 -27.01 16.93
N GLY A 355 -17.99 -27.47 15.69
CA GLY A 355 -18.87 -26.87 14.69
C GLY A 355 -18.41 -25.50 14.18
N TYR A 356 -19.13 -24.99 13.19
CA TYR A 356 -18.78 -23.76 12.46
C TYR A 356 -18.61 -22.53 13.36
N GLY A 357 -19.61 -22.22 14.19
CA GLY A 357 -19.63 -20.98 14.97
C GLY A 357 -18.48 -20.86 15.97
N TRP A 358 -18.15 -21.94 16.70
CA TRP A 358 -17.00 -21.93 17.62
C TRP A 358 -15.66 -21.97 16.89
N THR A 359 -15.58 -22.65 15.74
CA THR A 359 -14.38 -22.62 14.90
C THR A 359 -14.06 -21.21 14.44
N MET A 360 -15.05 -20.48 13.88
CA MET A 360 -14.86 -19.09 13.44
C MET A 360 -14.47 -18.15 14.60
N ARG A 361 -15.00 -18.39 15.81
CA ARG A 361 -14.55 -17.65 17.01
C ARG A 361 -13.11 -17.98 17.40
N ALA A 362 -12.68 -19.23 17.31
CA ALA A 362 -11.28 -19.59 17.56
C ALA A 362 -10.33 -18.88 16.58
N LEU A 363 -10.67 -18.82 15.28
CA LEU A 363 -9.91 -18.05 14.30
C LEU A 363 -9.90 -16.55 14.62
N ALA A 364 -11.03 -16.00 15.09
CA ALA A 364 -11.15 -14.61 15.52
C ALA A 364 -10.31 -14.31 16.78
N PHE A 365 -10.23 -15.22 17.75
CA PHE A 365 -9.40 -15.07 18.96
C PHE A 365 -7.90 -15.13 18.63
N THR A 366 -7.46 -16.05 17.78
CA THR A 366 -6.07 -16.05 17.24
C THR A 366 -5.78 -14.71 16.56
N THR A 367 -6.74 -14.20 15.79
CA THR A 367 -6.62 -12.91 15.11
C THR A 367 -6.51 -11.74 16.08
N MET A 368 -7.30 -11.76 17.14
CA MET A 368 -7.30 -10.75 18.19
C MET A 368 -5.94 -10.69 18.92
N ALA A 369 -5.38 -11.83 19.30
CA ALA A 369 -4.09 -11.90 19.98
C ALA A 369 -2.96 -11.25 19.13
N CYS A 370 -2.86 -11.63 17.86
CA CYS A 370 -1.85 -11.07 16.94
C CYS A 370 -2.06 -9.56 16.68
N LEU A 371 -3.31 -9.11 16.54
CA LEU A 371 -3.63 -7.70 16.26
C LEU A 371 -3.47 -6.79 17.48
N ILE A 372 -3.66 -7.30 18.71
CA ILE A 372 -3.33 -6.57 19.96
C ILE A 372 -1.82 -6.36 20.05
N VAL A 373 -1.01 -7.41 19.87
CA VAL A 373 0.46 -7.30 19.86
C VAL A 373 0.93 -6.32 18.78
N SER A 374 0.34 -6.39 17.59
CA SER A 374 0.64 -5.49 16.47
C SER A 374 0.32 -4.02 16.81
N ASN A 375 -0.83 -3.74 17.46
CA ASN A 375 -1.20 -2.40 17.91
C ASN A 375 -0.19 -1.82 18.90
N ILE A 376 0.26 -2.61 19.88
CA ILE A 376 1.19 -2.14 20.92
C ILE A 376 2.58 -1.84 20.33
N LEU A 377 3.06 -2.71 19.43
CA LEU A 377 4.44 -2.67 18.93
C LEU A 377 4.63 -1.81 17.67
N ALA A 378 3.58 -1.54 16.88
CA ALA A 378 3.65 -0.67 15.70
C ALA A 378 4.10 0.75 16.06
N ARG A 379 5.08 1.29 15.33
CA ARG A 379 5.61 2.65 15.54
C ARG A 379 5.93 3.33 14.20
N PRO A 380 5.19 4.38 13.80
CA PRO A 380 5.59 5.25 12.69
C PRO A 380 6.94 5.91 12.95
N ARG A 381 7.74 6.07 11.89
CA ARG A 381 9.07 6.70 11.97
C ARG A 381 9.11 8.13 11.44
N LEU A 382 8.39 8.42 10.37
CA LEU A 382 8.40 9.72 9.70
C LEU A 382 7.44 10.71 10.36
N PRO A 383 7.76 12.02 10.36
CA PRO A 383 6.84 13.06 10.79
C PRO A 383 5.63 13.19 9.85
N PRO A 384 4.47 13.67 10.33
CA PRO A 384 3.25 13.75 9.55
C PRO A 384 3.35 14.72 8.37
N TYR A 385 2.99 14.24 7.18
CA TYR A 385 2.87 15.01 5.94
C TYR A 385 1.39 15.34 5.65
N SER A 386 0.87 16.35 6.35
CA SER A 386 -0.56 16.69 6.28
C SER A 386 -0.98 17.46 5.01
N THR A 387 -0.04 18.03 4.23
CA THR A 387 -0.34 19.05 3.18
C THR A 387 -0.46 18.54 1.73
N GLY A 388 -0.37 17.23 1.46
CA GLY A 388 -0.49 16.67 0.10
C GLY A 388 -1.93 16.41 -0.40
N PRO A 389 -2.14 16.23 -1.72
CA PRO A 389 -3.39 15.70 -2.28
C PRO A 389 -3.62 14.23 -1.89
N ILE A 390 -4.82 13.69 -2.13
CA ILE A 390 -5.15 12.27 -1.91
C ILE A 390 -4.46 11.38 -2.96
N VAL A 391 -4.32 11.90 -4.19
CA VAL A 391 -3.77 11.21 -5.36
C VAL A 391 -2.63 12.07 -5.91
N ASP A 392 -1.42 11.51 -6.02
CA ASP A 392 -0.27 12.15 -6.66
C ASP A 392 -0.31 11.86 -8.18
N LEU A 393 -1.20 12.55 -8.90
CA LEU A 393 -1.35 12.37 -10.35
C LEU A 393 -0.06 12.63 -11.15
N VAL A 394 0.88 13.42 -10.59
CA VAL A 394 2.19 13.67 -11.19
C VAL A 394 3.02 12.38 -11.27
N ALA A 395 2.83 11.43 -10.35
CA ALA A 395 3.49 10.12 -10.40
C ALA A 395 3.19 9.36 -11.70
N PHE A 396 2.00 9.53 -12.31
CA PHE A 396 1.67 8.90 -13.60
C PHE A 396 2.34 9.57 -14.81
N THR A 397 2.97 10.73 -14.65
CA THR A 397 3.84 11.30 -15.69
C THR A 397 5.24 10.67 -15.69
N GLU A 398 5.63 10.02 -14.59
CA GLU A 398 6.86 9.21 -14.51
C GLU A 398 6.62 7.89 -15.27
N ALA A 399 7.22 7.74 -16.46
CA ALA A 399 7.03 6.57 -17.30
C ALA A 399 7.29 5.23 -16.57
N SER A 400 8.31 5.18 -15.70
CA SER A 400 8.62 4.00 -14.88
C SER A 400 7.48 3.60 -13.95
N TYR A 401 6.77 4.56 -13.36
CA TYR A 401 5.66 4.33 -12.44
C TYR A 401 4.39 3.92 -13.21
N ALA A 402 4.08 4.60 -14.32
CA ALA A 402 2.94 4.26 -15.17
C ALA A 402 3.06 2.88 -15.84
N LEU A 403 4.24 2.54 -16.40
CA LEU A 403 4.50 1.22 -16.99
C LEU A 403 4.45 0.11 -15.94
N PHE A 404 4.97 0.37 -14.73
CA PHE A 404 4.85 -0.58 -13.62
C PHE A 404 3.39 -0.80 -13.20
N ALA A 405 2.57 0.27 -13.13
CA ALA A 405 1.15 0.17 -12.78
C ALA A 405 0.34 -0.67 -13.79
N ILE A 406 0.51 -0.43 -15.10
CA ILE A 406 -0.13 -1.23 -16.16
C ILE A 406 0.38 -2.68 -16.13
N GLY A 407 1.70 -2.83 -16.00
CA GLY A 407 2.36 -4.12 -15.97
C GLY A 407 1.89 -5.02 -14.83
N ILE A 408 1.83 -4.47 -13.62
CA ILE A 408 1.46 -5.25 -12.43
C ILE A 408 -0.03 -5.56 -12.36
N PHE A 409 -0.89 -4.69 -12.90
CA PHE A 409 -2.32 -4.98 -13.11
C PHE A 409 -2.51 -6.26 -13.96
N LEU A 410 -1.81 -6.33 -15.10
CA LEU A 410 -1.89 -7.47 -16.03
C LEU A 410 -1.36 -8.77 -15.42
N VAL A 411 -0.30 -8.68 -14.62
CA VAL A 411 0.25 -9.82 -13.85
C VAL A 411 -0.73 -10.30 -12.78
N PHE A 412 -1.30 -9.38 -11.99
CA PHE A 412 -2.21 -9.72 -10.89
C PHE A 412 -3.58 -10.21 -11.36
N TRP A 413 -3.94 -9.96 -12.63
CA TRP A 413 -5.15 -10.50 -13.25
C TRP A 413 -5.11 -12.03 -13.38
N GLY A 414 -3.92 -12.60 -13.64
CA GLY A 414 -3.71 -14.05 -13.78
C GLY A 414 -3.12 -14.74 -12.54
N VAL A 415 -2.37 -14.04 -11.67
CA VAL A 415 -1.53 -14.70 -10.63
C VAL A 415 -2.34 -15.53 -9.63
N TYR A 416 -3.55 -15.09 -9.29
CA TYR A 416 -4.39 -15.77 -8.32
C TYR A 416 -5.10 -17.02 -8.88
N PHE A 417 -5.09 -17.25 -10.19
CA PHE A 417 -5.73 -18.42 -10.78
C PHE A 417 -5.25 -19.73 -10.15
N ALA A 418 -3.92 -19.89 -10.01
CA ALA A 418 -3.33 -21.04 -9.35
C ALA A 418 -3.73 -21.16 -7.87
N PHE A 419 -3.81 -20.04 -7.15
CA PHE A 419 -4.10 -20.03 -5.71
C PHE A 419 -5.54 -20.42 -5.37
N TYR A 420 -6.50 -20.08 -6.24
CA TYR A 420 -7.90 -20.48 -6.08
C TYR A 420 -8.19 -21.85 -6.69
N TYR A 421 -7.68 -22.14 -7.90
CA TYR A 421 -8.15 -23.27 -8.70
C TYR A 421 -7.23 -24.51 -8.70
N VAL A 422 -6.03 -24.49 -8.10
CA VAL A 422 -5.16 -25.69 -8.08
C VAL A 422 -5.81 -26.88 -7.36
N SER A 423 -6.52 -26.60 -6.26
CA SER A 423 -7.20 -27.62 -5.46
C SER A 423 -8.39 -28.22 -6.22
N SER A 424 -9.24 -27.39 -6.83
CA SER A 424 -10.37 -27.85 -7.65
C SER A 424 -9.90 -28.60 -8.89
N PHE A 425 -8.90 -28.10 -9.62
CA PHE A 425 -8.28 -28.80 -10.75
C PHE A 425 -7.76 -30.20 -10.38
N GLY A 426 -7.15 -30.33 -9.19
CA GLY A 426 -6.70 -31.62 -8.66
C GLY A 426 -7.84 -32.63 -8.46
N VAL A 427 -8.99 -32.17 -7.97
CA VAL A 427 -10.17 -33.03 -7.74
C VAL A 427 -10.89 -33.32 -9.07
N ASP A 428 -11.23 -32.28 -9.83
CA ASP A 428 -12.12 -32.37 -11.00
C ASP A 428 -11.46 -33.04 -12.21
N ILE A 429 -10.15 -32.83 -12.41
CA ILE A 429 -9.43 -33.27 -13.63
C ILE A 429 -8.47 -34.42 -13.32
N ILE A 430 -7.73 -34.35 -12.21
CA ILE A 430 -6.74 -35.38 -11.84
C ILE A 430 -7.36 -36.49 -10.97
N GLY A 431 -8.54 -36.26 -10.38
CA GLY A 431 -9.23 -37.26 -9.55
C GLY A 431 -8.58 -37.52 -8.19
N ILE A 432 -7.85 -36.55 -7.63
CA ILE A 432 -7.29 -36.70 -6.27
C ILE A 432 -8.40 -36.57 -5.22
N PRO A 433 -8.36 -37.33 -4.12
CA PRO A 433 -9.34 -37.19 -3.05
C PRO A 433 -9.20 -35.82 -2.34
N GLN A 434 -10.30 -35.27 -1.81
CA GLN A 434 -10.33 -33.91 -1.26
C GLN A 434 -9.31 -33.66 -0.15
N ASN A 435 -9.04 -34.65 0.71
CA ASN A 435 -8.02 -34.57 1.75
C ASN A 435 -6.61 -34.26 1.19
N GLU A 436 -6.27 -34.78 0.01
CA GLU A 436 -5.01 -34.48 -0.68
C GLU A 436 -5.03 -33.14 -1.42
N SER A 437 -6.20 -32.70 -1.88
CA SER A 437 -6.35 -31.40 -2.52
C SER A 437 -5.99 -30.23 -1.59
N PHE A 438 -6.23 -30.38 -0.29
CA PHE A 438 -5.75 -29.43 0.73
C PHE A 438 -4.22 -29.48 0.91
N ASN A 439 -3.59 -30.64 0.77
CA ASN A 439 -2.12 -30.74 0.85
C ASN A 439 -1.44 -29.94 -0.27
N LEU A 440 -2.01 -29.89 -1.48
CA LEU A 440 -1.52 -29.02 -2.55
C LEU A 440 -1.52 -27.54 -2.12
N PHE A 441 -2.60 -27.06 -1.50
CA PHE A 441 -2.71 -25.69 -1.01
C PHE A 441 -1.70 -25.39 0.11
N LEU A 442 -1.50 -26.32 1.04
CA LEU A 442 -0.49 -26.20 2.11
C LEU A 442 0.94 -26.16 1.52
N VAL A 443 1.26 -27.02 0.54
CA VAL A 443 2.54 -27.02 -0.17
C VAL A 443 2.75 -25.69 -0.92
N LEU A 444 1.73 -25.21 -1.65
CA LEU A 444 1.77 -23.96 -2.42
C LEU A 444 2.15 -22.76 -1.53
N ASN A 445 1.60 -22.67 -0.31
CA ASN A 445 1.90 -21.59 0.63
C ASN A 445 3.21 -21.81 1.39
N GLY A 446 3.47 -23.05 1.84
CA GLY A 446 4.64 -23.41 2.64
C GLY A 446 5.97 -23.24 1.91
N VAL A 447 6.10 -23.80 0.70
CA VAL A 447 7.31 -23.58 -0.14
C VAL A 447 7.40 -22.10 -0.57
N GLY A 448 6.26 -21.41 -0.60
CA GLY A 448 6.18 -19.96 -0.79
C GLY A 448 6.91 -19.11 0.27
N ILE A 449 7.38 -19.66 1.40
CA ILE A 449 8.29 -18.95 2.33
C ILE A 449 9.65 -18.70 1.66
N ILE A 450 10.18 -19.71 0.95
CA ILE A 450 11.42 -19.61 0.16
C ILE A 450 11.21 -18.61 -0.97
N GLY A 451 10.08 -18.73 -1.69
CA GLY A 451 9.69 -17.81 -2.76
C GLY A 451 9.63 -16.35 -2.33
N ARG A 452 9.16 -16.03 -1.13
CA ARG A 452 9.09 -14.64 -0.63
C ARG A 452 10.45 -14.11 -0.13
N THR A 453 11.30 -14.96 0.43
CA THR A 453 12.53 -14.53 1.12
C THR A 453 13.75 -14.49 0.20
N LEU A 454 13.97 -15.52 -0.62
CA LEU A 454 15.18 -15.65 -1.43
C LEU A 454 15.29 -14.58 -2.55
N PRO A 455 14.26 -14.32 -3.37
CA PRO A 455 14.30 -13.27 -4.38
C PRO A 455 14.44 -11.87 -3.76
N ALA A 456 13.81 -11.64 -2.60
CA ALA A 456 13.94 -10.39 -1.86
C ALA A 456 15.38 -10.15 -1.37
N TYR A 457 16.06 -11.20 -0.86
CA TYR A 457 17.48 -11.16 -0.52
C TYR A 457 18.38 -10.87 -1.75
N LEU A 458 18.11 -11.55 -2.88
CA LEU A 458 18.86 -11.36 -4.12
C LEU A 458 18.66 -9.96 -4.73
N ALA A 459 17.47 -9.37 -4.54
CA ALA A 459 17.14 -8.02 -4.97
C ALA A 459 17.94 -6.95 -4.21
N ASP A 460 18.04 -7.05 -2.88
CA ASP A 460 18.84 -6.13 -2.05
C ASP A 460 20.35 -6.27 -2.33
N ARG A 461 20.84 -7.50 -2.61
CA ARG A 461 22.27 -7.79 -2.65
C ARG A 461 22.94 -7.67 -4.03
N TYR A 462 22.25 -8.03 -5.12
CA TYR A 462 22.90 -8.25 -6.43
C TYR A 462 22.26 -7.49 -7.59
N ALA A 463 20.95 -7.67 -7.82
CA ALA A 463 20.33 -7.30 -9.10
C ALA A 463 19.39 -6.08 -9.03
N GLY A 464 19.00 -5.64 -7.84
CA GLY A 464 17.97 -4.63 -7.65
C GLY A 464 16.53 -5.18 -7.83
N PRO A 465 15.52 -4.47 -7.28
CA PRO A 465 14.15 -4.99 -7.17
C PRO A 465 13.45 -5.19 -8.51
N MET A 466 13.60 -4.25 -9.46
CA MET A 466 12.93 -4.32 -10.75
C MET A 466 13.40 -5.51 -11.60
N ASN A 467 14.71 -5.82 -11.56
CA ASN A 467 15.29 -6.91 -12.34
C ASN A 467 14.84 -8.27 -11.80
N ILE A 468 14.85 -8.46 -10.47
CA ILE A 468 14.33 -9.69 -9.86
C ILE A 468 12.82 -9.84 -10.12
N LEU A 469 12.03 -8.77 -10.00
CA LEU A 469 10.60 -8.82 -10.32
C LEU A 469 10.35 -9.25 -11.78
N LEU A 470 11.14 -8.75 -12.74
CA LEU A 470 11.05 -9.16 -14.14
C LEU A 470 11.39 -10.65 -14.32
N MET A 471 12.50 -11.12 -13.74
CA MET A 471 12.91 -12.53 -13.81
C MET A 471 11.85 -13.46 -13.21
N VAL A 472 11.32 -13.11 -12.03
CA VAL A 472 10.27 -13.86 -11.34
C VAL A 472 8.96 -13.84 -12.14
N THR A 473 8.63 -12.73 -12.80
CA THR A 473 7.45 -12.66 -13.68
C THR A 473 7.61 -13.58 -14.89
N VAL A 474 8.77 -13.61 -15.54
CA VAL A 474 9.05 -14.53 -16.66
C VAL A 474 8.96 -15.99 -16.21
N ALA A 475 9.55 -16.34 -15.06
CA ALA A 475 9.44 -17.68 -14.50
C ALA A 475 7.98 -18.05 -14.18
N SER A 476 7.19 -17.12 -13.63
CA SER A 476 5.76 -17.30 -13.34
C SER A 476 4.93 -17.51 -14.62
N ILE A 477 5.22 -16.77 -15.70
CA ILE A 477 4.61 -16.97 -17.01
C ILE A 477 4.89 -18.38 -17.53
N ILE A 478 6.17 -18.80 -17.54
CA ILE A 478 6.56 -20.14 -18.03
C ILE A 478 5.85 -21.23 -17.22
N CYS A 479 5.78 -21.10 -15.89
CA CYS A 479 5.08 -22.05 -15.04
C CYS A 479 3.56 -22.04 -15.28
N ALA A 480 2.94 -20.88 -15.52
CA ALA A 480 1.52 -20.80 -15.87
C ALA A 480 1.20 -21.52 -17.20
N TRP A 481 2.03 -21.34 -18.23
CA TRP A 481 1.90 -22.10 -19.49
C TRP A 481 2.12 -23.61 -19.28
N ALA A 482 3.09 -23.99 -18.43
CA ALA A 482 3.39 -25.40 -18.13
C ALA A 482 2.23 -26.14 -17.42
N MET A 483 1.31 -25.43 -16.75
CA MET A 483 0.17 -26.06 -16.06
C MET A 483 -0.73 -26.86 -17.01
N MET A 484 -0.86 -26.43 -18.28
CA MET A 484 -1.70 -27.12 -19.27
C MET A 484 -1.16 -28.51 -19.66
N GLY A 485 0.13 -28.79 -19.40
CA GLY A 485 0.73 -30.12 -19.61
C GLY A 485 0.60 -31.06 -18.41
N VAL A 486 0.00 -30.62 -17.30
CA VAL A 486 -0.09 -31.40 -16.06
C VAL A 486 -1.30 -32.33 -16.10
N THR A 487 -1.06 -33.61 -16.34
CA THR A 487 -2.10 -34.66 -16.40
C THR A 487 -1.95 -35.75 -15.34
N THR A 488 -0.92 -35.68 -14.49
CA THR A 488 -0.61 -36.70 -13.49
C THR A 488 -0.56 -36.13 -12.08
N ARG A 489 -0.93 -36.95 -11.07
CA ARG A 489 -0.86 -36.59 -9.64
C ARG A 489 0.55 -36.13 -9.22
N GLY A 490 1.59 -36.86 -9.64
CA GLY A 490 2.98 -36.47 -9.36
C GLY A 490 3.37 -35.15 -10.04
N GLY A 491 2.95 -34.95 -11.29
CA GLY A 491 3.16 -33.69 -12.01
C GLY A 491 2.48 -32.49 -11.34
N LEU A 492 1.29 -32.68 -10.75
CA LEU A 492 0.57 -31.62 -10.03
C LEU A 492 1.30 -31.19 -8.76
N TYR A 493 1.82 -32.12 -7.96
CA TYR A 493 2.66 -31.77 -6.80
C TYR A 493 3.96 -31.07 -7.22
N ALA A 494 4.66 -31.59 -8.23
CA ALA A 494 5.90 -30.97 -8.73
C ALA A 494 5.66 -29.54 -9.25
N TRP A 495 4.61 -29.34 -10.04
CA TRP A 495 4.20 -28.03 -10.53
C TRP A 495 3.81 -27.09 -9.38
N THR A 496 3.07 -27.58 -8.38
CA THR A 496 2.65 -26.80 -7.21
C THR A 496 3.84 -26.32 -6.37
N VAL A 497 4.90 -27.12 -6.24
CA VAL A 497 6.16 -26.70 -5.59
C VAL A 497 6.83 -25.57 -6.37
N VAL A 498 7.00 -25.73 -7.69
CA VAL A 498 7.70 -24.74 -8.54
C VAL A 498 6.88 -23.44 -8.64
N TYR A 499 5.58 -23.53 -8.94
CA TYR A 499 4.68 -22.38 -8.98
C TYR A 499 4.55 -21.73 -7.60
N GLY A 500 4.53 -22.52 -6.53
CA GLY A 500 4.57 -22.02 -5.14
C GLY A 500 5.79 -21.15 -4.87
N ILE A 501 6.97 -21.46 -5.42
CA ILE A 501 8.14 -20.59 -5.30
C ILE A 501 7.93 -19.30 -6.11
N VAL A 502 7.65 -19.39 -7.40
CA VAL A 502 7.67 -18.21 -8.31
C VAL A 502 6.44 -17.30 -8.13
N GLY A 503 5.25 -17.86 -7.93
CA GLY A 503 4.01 -17.10 -7.74
C GLY A 503 3.96 -16.36 -6.40
N ASN A 504 4.52 -16.94 -5.33
CA ASN A 504 4.65 -16.23 -4.06
C ASN A 504 5.81 -15.22 -4.06
N ALA A 505 6.88 -15.49 -4.81
CA ALA A 505 7.93 -14.50 -5.07
C ALA A 505 7.38 -13.25 -5.76
N LEU A 506 6.53 -13.46 -6.77
CA LEU A 506 5.88 -12.39 -7.53
C LEU A 506 5.03 -11.49 -6.62
N GLN A 507 4.26 -12.10 -5.72
CA GLN A 507 3.44 -11.37 -4.74
C GLN A 507 4.28 -10.58 -3.72
N ALA A 508 5.36 -11.13 -3.18
CA ALA A 508 6.21 -10.39 -2.23
C ALA A 508 7.05 -9.29 -2.91
N MET A 509 7.51 -9.52 -4.14
CA MET A 509 8.33 -8.54 -4.86
C MET A 509 7.53 -7.35 -5.37
N PHE A 510 6.20 -7.46 -5.50
CA PHE A 510 5.33 -6.35 -5.90
C PHE A 510 5.38 -5.15 -4.93
N PRO A 511 4.97 -5.24 -3.64
CA PRO A 511 5.04 -4.10 -2.72
C PRO A 511 6.47 -3.61 -2.49
N ALA A 512 7.42 -4.55 -2.49
CA ALA A 512 8.83 -4.27 -2.28
C ALA A 512 9.38 -3.37 -3.41
N THR A 513 9.18 -3.75 -4.67
CA THR A 513 9.58 -2.96 -5.85
C THR A 513 8.84 -1.62 -5.91
N LEU A 514 7.52 -1.61 -5.65
CA LEU A 514 6.72 -0.39 -5.59
C LEU A 514 7.27 0.62 -4.56
N SER A 515 7.76 0.13 -3.41
CA SER A 515 8.40 0.98 -2.39
C SER A 515 9.77 1.56 -2.81
N SER A 516 10.40 1.04 -3.88
CA SER A 516 11.63 1.61 -4.45
C SER A 516 11.38 2.61 -5.58
N LEU A 517 10.20 2.57 -6.22
CA LEU A 517 9.76 3.58 -7.19
C LEU A 517 9.31 4.89 -6.51
N THR A 518 9.22 4.91 -5.18
CA THR A 518 8.87 6.11 -4.41
C THR A 518 10.14 6.77 -3.86
N THR A 519 10.57 7.85 -4.52
CA THR A 519 11.74 8.66 -4.14
C THR A 519 11.48 9.51 -2.89
N ASP A 520 10.30 10.13 -2.79
CA ASP A 520 9.87 10.88 -1.62
C ASP A 520 9.16 9.96 -0.60
N LEU A 521 9.90 9.52 0.43
CA LEU A 521 9.38 8.66 1.48
C LEU A 521 8.19 9.27 2.26
N LYS A 522 7.99 10.61 2.23
CA LYS A 522 6.83 11.27 2.86
C LYS A 522 5.51 11.03 2.12
N LYS A 523 5.58 10.52 0.88
CA LYS A 523 4.44 10.15 0.03
C LYS A 523 4.38 8.64 -0.21
N SER A 524 5.09 7.85 0.60
CA SER A 524 5.18 6.40 0.41
C SER A 524 3.81 5.71 0.55
N GLY A 525 2.97 6.13 1.50
CA GLY A 525 1.61 5.62 1.63
C GLY A 525 0.74 5.97 0.42
N VAL A 526 0.77 7.23 -0.04
CA VAL A 526 0.01 7.68 -1.23
C VAL A 526 0.42 6.92 -2.49
N ARG A 527 1.72 6.87 -2.80
CA ARG A 527 2.20 6.21 -4.03
C ARG A 527 2.02 4.69 -4.01
N MET A 528 2.16 4.03 -2.87
CA MET A 528 1.81 2.60 -2.78
C MET A 528 0.30 2.38 -2.95
N GLY A 529 -0.49 3.22 -2.26
CA GLY A 529 -1.95 3.14 -2.27
C GLY A 529 -2.57 3.28 -3.66
N MET A 530 -2.11 4.24 -4.48
CA MET A 530 -2.63 4.46 -5.84
C MET A 530 -2.50 3.20 -6.72
N ILE A 531 -1.36 2.51 -6.66
CA ILE A 531 -1.15 1.28 -7.46
C ILE A 531 -1.91 0.10 -6.87
N PHE A 532 -2.03 -0.01 -5.54
CA PHE A 532 -2.94 -0.99 -4.94
C PHE A 532 -4.38 -0.79 -5.43
N THR A 533 -4.90 0.44 -5.45
CA THR A 533 -6.24 0.75 -5.96
C THR A 533 -6.40 0.44 -7.46
N ILE A 534 -5.35 0.50 -8.27
CA ILE A 534 -5.41 0.02 -9.67
C ILE A 534 -5.48 -1.52 -9.71
N VAL A 535 -4.60 -2.20 -8.96
CA VAL A 535 -4.54 -3.67 -8.89
C VAL A 535 -5.81 -4.29 -8.29
N SER A 536 -6.56 -3.58 -7.45
CA SER A 536 -7.80 -4.12 -6.87
C SER A 536 -8.79 -4.59 -7.94
N PHE A 537 -8.90 -3.87 -9.06
CA PHE A 537 -9.81 -4.24 -10.16
C PHE A 537 -9.35 -5.48 -10.94
N SER A 538 -8.05 -5.72 -11.08
CA SER A 538 -7.58 -6.97 -11.69
C SER A 538 -7.90 -8.17 -10.79
N VAL A 539 -7.70 -8.03 -9.48
CA VAL A 539 -7.96 -9.15 -8.55
C VAL A 539 -9.46 -9.38 -8.31
N LEU A 540 -10.30 -8.34 -8.41
CA LEU A 540 -11.77 -8.48 -8.39
C LEU A 540 -12.31 -9.26 -9.60
N THR A 541 -11.73 -9.04 -10.79
CA THR A 541 -12.28 -9.57 -12.05
C THR A 541 -11.62 -10.86 -12.52
N GLY A 542 -10.36 -11.12 -12.17
CA GLY A 542 -9.60 -12.28 -12.60
C GLY A 542 -10.25 -13.63 -12.24
N PRO A 543 -10.54 -13.92 -10.95
CA PRO A 543 -11.12 -15.20 -10.55
C PRO A 543 -12.52 -15.45 -11.14
N PRO A 544 -13.49 -14.49 -11.11
CA PRO A 544 -14.79 -14.71 -11.75
C PRO A 544 -14.72 -14.94 -13.27
N ILE A 545 -13.81 -14.26 -13.99
CA ILE A 545 -13.59 -14.51 -15.43
C ILE A 545 -13.03 -15.91 -15.65
N ALA A 546 -12.06 -16.35 -14.83
CA ALA A 546 -11.53 -17.71 -14.90
C ALA A 546 -12.61 -18.77 -14.63
N GLY A 547 -13.45 -18.58 -13.60
CA GLY A 547 -14.60 -19.44 -13.31
C GLY A 547 -15.58 -19.56 -14.49
N LEU A 548 -15.93 -18.43 -15.10
CA LEU A 548 -16.79 -18.43 -16.29
C LEU A 548 -16.16 -19.15 -17.49
N LEU A 549 -14.83 -19.03 -17.67
CA LEU A 549 -14.10 -19.74 -18.72
C LEU A 549 -14.03 -21.26 -18.49
N ILE A 550 -14.00 -21.71 -17.24
CA ILE A 550 -14.12 -23.14 -16.88
C ILE A 550 -15.54 -23.64 -17.21
N THR A 551 -16.59 -22.90 -16.81
CA THR A 551 -17.98 -23.26 -17.10
C THR A 551 -18.29 -23.28 -18.60
N ARG A 552 -17.70 -22.35 -19.38
CA ARG A 552 -17.80 -22.28 -20.85
C ARG A 552 -17.13 -23.44 -21.60
N ASN A 553 -16.35 -24.26 -20.91
CA ASN A 553 -15.53 -25.33 -21.48
C ASN A 553 -15.87 -26.69 -20.84
N ASP A 554 -17.14 -26.88 -20.46
CA ASP A 554 -17.68 -28.09 -19.85
C ASP A 554 -16.88 -28.58 -18.63
N GLY A 555 -16.43 -27.63 -17.78
CA GLY A 555 -15.64 -27.91 -16.57
C GLY A 555 -14.13 -28.06 -16.83
N ARG A 556 -13.66 -27.98 -18.08
CA ARG A 556 -12.23 -28.11 -18.41
C ARG A 556 -11.48 -26.78 -18.21
N TYR A 557 -10.37 -26.84 -17.50
CA TYR A 557 -9.62 -25.65 -17.07
C TYR A 557 -8.78 -24.97 -18.16
N LEU A 558 -8.68 -25.54 -19.37
CA LEU A 558 -7.78 -25.08 -20.44
C LEU A 558 -7.93 -23.59 -20.79
N TYR A 559 -9.16 -23.08 -20.96
CA TYR A 559 -9.38 -21.68 -21.31
C TYR A 559 -8.99 -20.72 -20.18
N ALA A 560 -9.20 -21.12 -18.92
CA ALA A 560 -8.82 -20.32 -17.77
C ALA A 560 -7.30 -20.35 -17.51
N GLN A 561 -6.65 -21.49 -17.74
CA GLN A 561 -5.19 -21.62 -17.75
C GLN A 561 -4.56 -20.72 -18.83
N ALA A 562 -5.08 -20.76 -20.05
CA ALA A 562 -4.61 -19.91 -21.16
C ALA A 562 -4.83 -18.42 -20.86
N PHE A 563 -5.97 -18.03 -20.27
CA PHE A 563 -6.25 -16.66 -19.83
C PHE A 563 -5.27 -16.18 -18.73
N ALA A 564 -5.05 -17.01 -17.70
CA ALA A 564 -4.12 -16.69 -16.61
C ALA A 564 -2.67 -16.55 -17.11
N ALA A 565 -2.24 -17.38 -18.05
CA ALA A 565 -0.91 -17.32 -18.62
C ALA A 565 -0.74 -16.15 -19.62
N ALA A 566 -1.73 -15.90 -20.49
CA ALA A 566 -1.68 -14.85 -21.51
C ALA A 566 -1.81 -13.43 -20.94
N SER A 567 -2.58 -13.23 -19.86
CA SER A 567 -2.70 -11.93 -19.18
C SER A 567 -1.34 -11.41 -18.69
N MET A 568 -0.53 -12.27 -18.06
CA MET A 568 0.81 -11.95 -17.56
C MET A 568 1.82 -11.57 -18.66
N VAL A 569 1.75 -12.19 -19.85
CA VAL A 569 2.72 -12.01 -20.95
C VAL A 569 2.84 -10.56 -21.42
N ASN A 570 1.77 -9.77 -21.30
CA ASN A 570 1.70 -8.40 -21.82
C ASN A 570 2.63 -7.39 -21.09
N LEU A 571 3.30 -7.77 -20.00
CA LEU A 571 4.40 -7.01 -19.41
C LEU A 571 5.65 -6.96 -20.31
N LEU A 572 5.97 -8.07 -20.99
CA LEU A 572 7.24 -8.22 -21.72
C LEU A 572 7.39 -7.22 -22.88
N ARG A 573 6.29 -6.87 -23.55
CA ARG A 573 6.27 -5.83 -24.60
C ARG A 573 6.46 -4.41 -24.07
N GLN A 574 6.23 -4.18 -22.78
CA GLN A 574 6.34 -2.85 -22.15
C GLN A 574 7.73 -2.64 -21.55
N ALA A 575 8.31 -3.66 -20.92
CA ALA A 575 9.73 -3.65 -20.52
C ALA A 575 10.69 -3.58 -21.73
N ALA A 576 10.26 -4.07 -22.91
CA ALA A 576 11.01 -3.97 -24.16
C ALA A 576 10.98 -2.58 -24.83
N ARG A 577 10.19 -1.61 -24.33
CA ARG A 577 10.29 -0.21 -24.79
C ARG A 577 11.41 0.47 -24.01
N PRO A 578 12.43 1.04 -24.67
CA PRO A 578 13.55 1.64 -23.97
C PRO A 578 13.09 2.89 -23.22
N VAL A 579 13.06 2.78 -21.89
CA VAL A 579 13.20 3.94 -21.01
C VAL A 579 14.46 4.69 -21.45
N SER A 580 14.38 6.03 -21.46
CA SER A 580 15.36 6.94 -22.08
C SER A 580 16.82 6.47 -22.00
N ARG A 581 17.49 6.43 -23.17
CA ARG A 581 18.86 5.92 -23.32
C ARG A 581 19.84 6.66 -22.38
N SER A 582 20.25 6.02 -21.29
CA SER A 582 21.67 6.09 -20.91
C SER A 582 22.47 5.20 -21.88
N PRO A 583 23.78 5.46 -22.09
CA PRO A 583 24.58 4.65 -23.00
C PRO A 583 24.60 3.18 -22.59
N ARG A 584 24.32 2.29 -23.55
CA ARG A 584 24.34 0.84 -23.34
C ARG A 584 25.74 0.39 -22.97
N GLN A 585 25.91 -0.23 -21.79
CA GLN A 585 26.91 -1.29 -21.64
C GLN A 585 26.28 -2.61 -22.12
N PRO A 586 27.01 -3.47 -22.85
CA PRO A 586 26.49 -4.74 -23.34
C PRO A 586 26.24 -5.73 -22.18
N LEU A 587 25.40 -6.75 -22.41
CA LEU A 587 25.10 -7.77 -21.41
C LEU A 587 26.33 -8.64 -21.11
N GLY A 588 27.05 -8.29 -20.04
CA GLY A 588 27.92 -9.23 -19.32
C GLY A 588 27.16 -9.85 -18.15
N PHE A 589 26.89 -11.15 -18.21
CA PHE A 589 26.60 -11.91 -16.98
C PHE A 589 27.87 -11.96 -16.13
N LEU A 590 27.74 -11.90 -14.80
CA LEU A 590 28.84 -12.06 -13.83
C LEU A 590 29.98 -11.03 -13.93
N GLN A 591 29.68 -9.75 -13.67
CA GLN A 591 30.71 -8.83 -13.16
C GLN A 591 30.28 -8.32 -11.78
N LEU A 592 31.00 -8.76 -10.74
CA LEU A 592 30.95 -8.14 -9.42
C LEU A 592 31.28 -6.64 -9.57
N ARG A 593 30.68 -5.81 -8.72
CA ARG A 593 31.24 -4.48 -8.42
C ARG A 593 32.58 -4.66 -7.70
N LEU A 594 33.64 -4.64 -8.50
CA LEU A 594 35.03 -4.65 -8.10
C LEU A 594 35.70 -3.54 -8.89
N LEU A 595 35.77 -2.36 -8.27
CA LEU A 595 36.69 -1.30 -8.69
C LEU A 595 38.08 -1.92 -8.86
N SER A 596 38.72 -1.73 -10.02
CA SER A 596 40.05 -2.31 -10.25
C SER A 596 41.06 -1.70 -9.28
N ASP A 597 42.00 -2.50 -8.77
CA ASP A 597 43.02 -2.02 -7.83
C ASP A 597 43.87 -0.88 -8.44
N GLN A 598 44.02 -0.87 -9.77
CA GLN A 598 44.67 0.20 -10.53
C GLN A 598 43.86 1.51 -10.49
N THR A 599 42.55 1.47 -10.77
CA THR A 599 41.68 2.65 -10.71
C THR A 599 41.57 3.16 -9.27
N ARG A 600 41.53 2.25 -8.29
CA ARG A 600 41.51 2.61 -6.86
C ARG A 600 42.78 3.35 -6.44
N GLY A 601 43.96 2.80 -6.74
CA GLY A 601 45.23 3.46 -6.42
C GLY A 601 45.43 4.79 -7.14
N ALA A 602 44.86 4.97 -8.34
CA ALA A 602 44.83 6.26 -9.03
C ALA A 602 43.95 7.29 -8.30
N ILE A 603 42.79 6.88 -7.79
CA ILE A 603 41.89 7.73 -6.99
C ILE A 603 42.53 8.08 -5.63
N ASP A 604 43.12 7.10 -4.94
CA ASP A 604 43.83 7.32 -3.67
C ASP A 604 44.95 8.36 -3.84
N LYS A 605 45.74 8.26 -4.93
CA LYS A 605 46.78 9.24 -5.26
C LYS A 605 46.24 10.62 -5.62
N ALA A 606 45.08 10.70 -6.28
CA ALA A 606 44.44 11.97 -6.64
C ALA A 606 43.83 12.66 -5.40
N ILE A 607 43.26 11.90 -4.47
CA ILE A 607 42.73 12.44 -3.21
C ILE A 607 43.87 12.92 -2.31
N ALA A 608 44.99 12.18 -2.26
CA ALA A 608 46.18 12.57 -1.49
C ALA A 608 46.99 13.73 -2.11
N SER A 609 46.62 14.29 -3.26
CA SER A 609 47.41 15.33 -3.94
C SER A 609 47.28 16.71 -3.32
N ALA A 610 46.18 17.00 -2.62
CA ALA A 610 45.92 18.28 -1.98
C ALA A 610 44.99 18.12 -0.77
N PRO A 611 45.04 19.01 0.24
CA PRO A 611 44.12 18.98 1.38
C PRO A 611 42.63 19.12 1.01
N VAL A 612 42.29 19.82 -0.07
CA VAL A 612 40.92 19.92 -0.60
C VAL A 612 40.91 19.44 -2.05
N VAL A 613 40.15 18.38 -2.34
CA VAL A 613 40.06 17.77 -3.68
C VAL A 613 38.61 17.75 -4.17
N LEU A 614 38.38 18.27 -5.38
CA LEU A 614 37.07 18.32 -6.00
C LEU A 614 37.04 17.57 -7.34
N PHE A 615 36.30 16.47 -7.40
CA PHE A 615 35.99 15.81 -8.67
C PHE A 615 34.78 16.52 -9.31
N MET A 616 34.97 17.15 -10.47
CA MET A 616 33.96 18.00 -11.11
C MET A 616 33.89 17.81 -12.63
N LYS A 617 32.89 18.43 -13.27
CA LYS A 617 32.69 18.43 -14.72
C LYS A 617 33.20 19.74 -15.31
N GLY A 618 34.22 19.68 -16.16
CA GLY A 618 35.01 20.85 -16.57
C GLY A 618 36.07 21.20 -15.54
N THR A 619 36.72 22.34 -15.71
CA THR A 619 37.75 22.88 -14.81
C THR A 619 37.17 24.00 -13.92
N PRO A 620 37.86 24.44 -12.84
CA PRO A 620 37.40 25.55 -12.00
C PRO A 620 37.10 26.85 -12.77
N GLU A 621 37.88 27.13 -13.82
CA GLU A 621 37.74 28.31 -14.69
C GLU A 621 36.59 28.15 -15.69
N MET A 622 36.34 26.91 -16.15
CA MET A 622 35.31 26.58 -17.15
C MET A 622 34.42 25.40 -16.69
N PRO A 623 33.55 25.60 -15.68
CA PRO A 623 32.68 24.56 -15.15
C PRO A 623 31.55 24.21 -16.13
N GLN A 624 31.56 22.98 -16.65
CA GLN A 624 30.61 22.45 -17.64
C GLN A 624 29.29 21.93 -17.03
N CYS A 625 29.02 22.24 -15.77
CA CYS A 625 27.80 21.80 -15.08
C CYS A 625 27.40 22.77 -13.97
N GLY A 626 26.11 23.13 -13.90
CA GLY A 626 25.58 24.07 -12.90
C GLY A 626 25.85 23.65 -11.44
N PHE A 627 25.84 22.35 -11.15
CA PHE A 627 26.19 21.82 -9.82
C PHE A 627 27.68 21.97 -9.51
N SER A 628 28.57 21.74 -10.50
CA SER A 628 30.01 21.95 -10.36
C SER A 628 30.34 23.43 -10.17
N ARG A 629 29.72 24.32 -10.94
CA ARG A 629 29.83 25.77 -10.77
C ARG A 629 29.39 26.23 -9.38
N GLY A 630 28.27 25.68 -8.88
CA GLY A 630 27.77 26.02 -7.54
C GLY A 630 28.71 25.63 -6.40
N VAL A 631 29.42 24.49 -6.51
CA VAL A 631 30.42 24.09 -5.50
C VAL A 631 31.67 24.96 -5.58
N ILE A 632 32.20 25.23 -6.77
CA ILE A 632 33.34 26.16 -6.95
C ILE A 632 33.03 27.55 -6.38
N GLN A 633 31.82 28.07 -6.64
CA GLN A 633 31.39 29.36 -6.10
C GLN A 633 31.33 29.36 -4.56
N ILE A 634 30.90 28.25 -3.94
CA ILE A 634 30.89 28.09 -2.49
C ILE A 634 32.31 28.04 -1.90
N LEU A 635 33.23 27.29 -2.52
CA LEU A 635 34.62 27.20 -2.06
C LEU A 635 35.34 28.56 -2.19
N GLY A 636 35.08 29.31 -3.26
CA GLY A 636 35.59 30.67 -3.43
C GLY A 636 35.03 31.66 -2.41
N LEU A 637 33.72 31.59 -2.10
CA LEU A 637 33.10 32.42 -1.06
C LEU A 637 33.58 32.09 0.36
N GLN A 638 34.09 30.89 0.59
CA GLN A 638 34.69 30.48 1.87
C GLN A 638 36.16 30.87 1.99
N GLY A 639 36.83 31.33 0.92
CA GLY A 639 38.23 31.75 0.99
C GLY A 639 39.23 30.59 1.13
N VAL A 640 38.93 29.42 0.54
CA VAL A 640 39.86 28.28 0.51
C VAL A 640 41.14 28.64 -0.23
N ASN A 641 42.30 28.35 0.36
CA ASN A 641 43.59 28.71 -0.22
C ASN A 641 43.84 27.98 -1.56
N PRO A 642 44.10 28.71 -2.67
CA PRO A 642 44.35 28.11 -3.99
C PRO A 642 45.49 27.09 -4.01
N HIS A 643 46.52 27.24 -3.17
CA HIS A 643 47.65 26.31 -3.08
C HIS A 643 47.30 25.00 -2.34
N LYS A 644 46.16 24.93 -1.63
CA LYS A 644 45.67 23.74 -0.92
C LYS A 644 44.49 23.08 -1.64
N PHE A 645 44.12 23.55 -2.83
CA PHE A 645 42.97 23.09 -3.60
C PHE A 645 43.38 22.42 -4.92
N ALA A 646 42.83 21.24 -5.21
CA ALA A 646 42.96 20.57 -6.50
C ALA A 646 41.59 20.18 -7.06
N ALA A 647 41.42 20.32 -8.38
CA ALA A 647 40.20 19.93 -9.08
C ALA A 647 40.52 18.95 -10.22
N PHE A 648 39.77 17.85 -10.29
CA PHE A 648 39.91 16.83 -11.33
C PHE A 648 38.68 16.82 -12.24
N ASN A 649 38.92 17.00 -13.54
CA ASN A 649 37.86 16.97 -14.55
C ASN A 649 37.49 15.53 -14.94
N VAL A 650 36.35 15.06 -14.43
CA VAL A 650 35.81 13.72 -14.74
C VAL A 650 35.14 13.62 -16.13
N LEU A 651 35.30 14.61 -17.01
CA LEU A 651 34.88 14.51 -18.40
C LEU A 651 35.98 13.94 -19.30
N ASP A 652 37.24 14.11 -18.91
CA ASP A 652 38.40 13.73 -19.72
C ASP A 652 38.75 12.23 -19.54
N ASP A 653 38.42 11.67 -18.37
CA ASP A 653 38.59 10.25 -18.04
C ASP A 653 37.24 9.61 -17.64
N ALA A 654 36.78 8.65 -18.45
CA ALA A 654 35.55 7.91 -18.23
C ALA A 654 35.65 6.82 -17.16
N GLU A 655 36.85 6.27 -16.93
CA GLU A 655 37.11 5.30 -15.86
C GLU A 655 37.12 6.02 -14.51
N LEU A 656 37.84 7.14 -14.39
CA LEU A 656 37.80 7.99 -13.19
C LEU A 656 36.37 8.43 -12.85
N ARG A 657 35.59 8.85 -13.85
CA ARG A 657 34.18 9.27 -13.69
C ARG A 657 33.27 8.20 -13.12
N GLN A 658 33.54 6.92 -13.42
CA GLN A 658 32.73 5.81 -12.93
C GLN A 658 33.30 5.26 -11.62
N GLY A 659 34.63 5.13 -11.54
CA GLY A 659 35.36 4.68 -10.37
C GLY A 659 35.15 5.58 -9.15
N ILE A 660 35.13 6.90 -9.30
CA ILE A 660 34.94 7.82 -8.15
C ILE A 660 33.57 7.66 -7.48
N LYS A 661 32.53 7.26 -8.22
CA LYS A 661 31.20 6.97 -7.66
C LYS A 661 31.15 5.64 -6.92
N GLU A 662 31.93 4.67 -7.37
CA GLU A 662 32.05 3.35 -6.74
C GLU A 662 32.94 3.43 -5.49
N TYR A 663 33.99 4.25 -5.53
CA TYR A 663 34.89 4.54 -4.42
C TYR A 663 34.18 5.21 -3.23
N SER A 664 33.30 6.18 -3.49
CA SER A 664 32.53 6.92 -2.47
C SER A 664 31.17 6.33 -2.11
N ASP A 665 30.70 5.29 -2.81
CA ASP A 665 29.29 4.84 -2.83
C ASP A 665 28.30 6.00 -3.13
N TRP A 666 28.74 7.04 -3.88
CA TRP A 666 27.98 8.26 -4.13
C TRP A 666 27.62 8.46 -5.62
N PRO A 667 26.33 8.61 -5.98
CA PRO A 667 25.88 8.52 -7.37
C PRO A 667 26.12 9.79 -8.21
N THR A 668 26.30 10.95 -7.59
CA THR A 668 26.37 12.25 -8.27
C THR A 668 27.79 12.84 -8.31
N ILE A 669 27.97 13.82 -9.19
CA ILE A 669 29.20 14.61 -9.40
C ILE A 669 28.74 16.07 -9.56
N PRO A 670 29.35 17.06 -8.88
CA PRO A 670 30.66 17.01 -8.22
C PRO A 670 30.68 16.25 -6.87
N GLN A 671 31.89 15.86 -6.45
CA GLN A 671 32.19 15.23 -5.16
C GLN A 671 33.37 15.94 -4.49
N LEU A 672 33.19 16.38 -3.24
CA LEU A 672 34.20 17.10 -2.45
C LEU A 672 34.85 16.17 -1.41
N TYR A 673 36.18 16.21 -1.34
CA TYR A 673 37.01 15.56 -0.34
C TYR A 673 37.86 16.59 0.40
N VAL A 674 38.07 16.34 1.70
CA VAL A 674 38.87 17.20 2.59
C VAL A 674 39.72 16.29 3.48
N GLU A 675 41.05 16.43 3.41
CA GLU A 675 42.03 15.59 4.14
C GLU A 675 41.81 14.07 3.94
N ASN A 676 41.54 13.67 2.70
CA ASN A 676 41.17 12.31 2.31
C ASN A 676 39.79 11.81 2.77
N GLU A 677 39.03 12.60 3.52
CA GLU A 677 37.65 12.26 3.91
C GLU A 677 36.65 12.74 2.86
N PHE A 678 35.64 11.91 2.54
CA PHE A 678 34.56 12.29 1.64
C PHE A 678 33.49 13.12 2.36
N ILE A 679 33.27 14.36 1.92
CA ILE A 679 32.32 15.30 2.54
C ILE A 679 30.92 15.21 1.91
N GLY A 680 30.83 15.04 0.59
CA GLY A 680 29.54 14.87 -0.08
C GLY A 680 29.44 15.42 -1.51
N GLY A 681 28.22 15.38 -2.04
CA GLY A 681 27.83 16.01 -3.30
C GLY A 681 27.49 17.50 -3.17
N ALA A 682 27.17 18.14 -4.30
CA ALA A 682 26.84 19.57 -4.37
C ALA A 682 25.69 20.00 -3.46
N ASP A 683 24.72 19.12 -3.22
CA ASP A 683 23.56 19.33 -2.34
C ASP A 683 23.95 19.33 -0.86
N ILE A 684 24.84 18.42 -0.43
CA ILE A 684 25.41 18.42 0.92
C ILE A 684 26.26 19.68 1.14
N VAL A 685 27.17 19.99 0.21
CA VAL A 685 28.05 21.17 0.31
C VAL A 685 27.23 22.48 0.38
N GLN A 686 26.15 22.59 -0.39
CA GLN A 686 25.22 23.73 -0.31
C GLN A 686 24.50 23.84 1.04
N ASN A 687 24.20 22.72 1.70
CA ASN A 687 23.56 22.73 3.02
C ASN A 687 24.56 23.05 4.13
N LEU A 688 25.78 22.48 4.09
CA LEU A 688 26.87 22.79 5.04
C LEU A 688 27.31 24.25 4.97
N PHE A 689 27.30 24.86 3.77
CA PHE A 689 27.54 26.30 3.61
C PHE A 689 26.43 27.13 4.26
N LYS A 690 25.15 26.77 4.08
CA LYS A 690 24.00 27.48 4.67
C LYS A 690 23.91 27.36 6.19
N THR A 691 24.40 26.28 6.78
CA THR A 691 24.46 26.11 8.25
C THR A 691 25.70 26.75 8.87
N GLY A 692 26.69 27.12 8.07
CA GLY A 692 27.98 27.65 8.52
C GLY A 692 28.95 26.59 9.02
N ASP A 693 28.59 25.31 8.96
CA ASP A 693 29.45 24.21 9.44
C ASP A 693 30.59 23.89 8.47
N LEU A 694 30.45 24.24 7.18
CA LEU A 694 31.53 24.12 6.20
C LEU A 694 32.70 25.08 6.51
N GLY A 695 32.41 26.29 6.97
CA GLY A 695 33.43 27.30 7.30
C GLY A 695 34.26 26.87 8.50
N LYS A 696 33.59 26.48 9.60
CA LYS A 696 34.26 25.92 10.79
C LYS A 696 35.15 24.73 10.44
N MET A 697 34.68 23.82 9.58
CA MET A 697 35.47 22.66 9.14
C MET A 697 36.75 23.07 8.37
N PHE A 698 36.74 24.20 7.67
CA PHE A 698 37.93 24.74 6.99
C PHE A 698 38.81 25.59 7.92
N GLU A 699 38.24 26.28 8.90
CA GLU A 699 38.95 27.00 9.97
C GLU A 699 39.71 26.00 10.88
N ASP A 700 39.02 24.99 11.41
CA ASP A 700 39.56 23.94 12.28
C ASP A 700 40.71 23.16 11.62
N LYS A 701 40.67 23.02 10.29
CA LYS A 701 41.70 22.33 9.47
C LYS A 701 42.73 23.28 8.85
N GLY A 702 42.67 24.60 9.12
CA GLY A 702 43.64 25.59 8.62
C GLY A 702 43.69 25.70 7.08
N LEU A 703 42.55 25.57 6.41
CA LEU A 703 42.44 25.48 4.94
C LEU A 703 42.12 26.83 4.26
N LEU A 704 41.85 27.86 5.06
CA LEU A 704 41.57 29.22 4.59
C LEU A 704 42.86 30.00 4.28
N VAL A 705 42.73 31.11 3.57
CA VAL A 705 43.81 32.10 3.38
C VAL A 705 44.00 32.91 4.67
N GLU A 706 45.24 33.03 5.14
CA GLU A 706 45.58 33.90 6.27
C GLU A 706 45.48 35.38 5.86
N GLU A 707 44.93 36.24 6.72
CA GLU A 707 44.55 37.64 6.39
C GLU A 707 45.73 38.59 6.05
N ALA A 708 46.97 38.09 6.01
CA ALA A 708 48.18 38.91 5.84
C ALA A 708 48.38 39.49 4.42
N GLU A 709 47.79 38.92 3.37
CA GLU A 709 48.05 39.33 1.98
C GLU A 709 47.03 40.34 1.39
N GLN A 710 45.92 40.63 2.09
CA GLN A 710 44.87 41.51 1.55
C GLN A 710 45.24 43.00 1.45
N GLN A 711 46.44 43.41 1.91
CA GLN A 711 46.89 44.81 1.87
C GLN A 711 47.91 45.15 0.76
N GLN A 712 48.32 44.21 -0.09
CA GLN A 712 49.38 44.47 -1.11
C GLN A 712 48.96 44.37 -2.57
N GLN A 713 47.68 44.10 -2.89
CA GLN A 713 47.18 44.07 -4.27
C GLN A 713 45.89 44.87 -4.45
N GLN A 714 46.02 46.20 -4.32
CA GLN A 714 45.14 47.17 -4.97
C GLN A 714 45.98 48.10 -5.85
N PRO A 715 45.86 48.04 -7.19
CA PRO A 715 46.17 49.15 -8.08
C PRO A 715 45.04 50.19 -8.07
#